data_AF-A0A4Q2DQY2-F1
#
_entry.id   AF-A0A4Q2DQY2-F1
#
_cell.length_a   1.000
_cell.length_b   1.000
_cell.length_c   1.000
_cell.angle_alpha   90.00
_cell.angle_beta   90.00
_cell.angle_gamma   90.00
#
_symmetry.space_group_name_H-M   'P 1'
#
loop_
_entity.id
_entity.type
_entity.pdbx_description
1 polymer ?
#
loop_
_entity_poly.entity_id
_entity_poly.type
_entity_poly.pdbx_seq_one_letter_code
_entity_poly.pdbx_strand_id
1 'polypeptide(L)'
;MAPSGTSNRRAAAKPRSGPTKAGENSKKQRDKTKAGAANANAGESSAKDGAAKPASVTKVALLQNSREVASQEHQDGVLSSDSGVIAGGGLHPGSLSSDEVLTAAYVVVDIPGKGKGAVAIRDIEQGEQILHEKPLFTVPPTITSSPVEFIQQKLALLTEPQKQSFWNLSFVNFPKDKDPERDLDRVALAIFETNAVRAGEEVGIFPRMARLNHGCSSGFNSVYSYRETEGTLYIHAIKGVKKGEELLTSYTDTKKPRDQRSVCSLPEAESRASDVRLSAMTEHWGRFAKWIDGSINGVEALNLVRKIWRLGEEEGYWSERGRLAADAAWVAAGHSDADAVRKWSALAREWYGYELGKDCLQIQFTDRILARPDAHPAWGSRERLDVGGPEATRYDSNGTSGFNSAIPLALSATGMTTSSSDVVVLGLGVVLAGLYLFKDQLFATSKPRITPVASKSAVNGSGNPRDFVAKMKDGKKRLVIFYGSQTGTAEEYAIRLAKEAKAKFGLSSLVCDPEEYDFENLDELPADCAAFFVMATYGEGEPTDNAVQLMQNFEDESFEFSGGSRTLNGLKYVVFGLGNKTYEHYNVIGRRVDAALTAMGAVRIGERGEGDDDKSMEEDYLEWKDTMWEAFAAAMGVEEGQGGDTPDFVVSELEAHAPEKVYLGEYSARALTKTKGIHDAKNPYAAPINTARELFAPHSDRNCVHIEFNTEGSGITYQHGDHLGVWPINPDLEVNRLLCTLGLYDNQDAVIGIESLDPALAKVPFPVPTTYGTVLRHYIDINAVAGRQILGSLAKFAPTPEAEAFLKELNTNKEKYYAVVAEGCLKLAEVLQLAAGNDIKQAPTPGNTTKWSIPFDLIVSAIPRLQPRYYSISSSPKLHPGTIHATVVVLKHENIPSEVVTKKWVHGLGSNFLLNLKHAVNGEPTPIFDTKDGERVSIPAYLIEGPRGAYKTETTYKAPIHVRRSTFRLPTNPKSPVIMIGPGTGVAPFRGFIQERIALARRAIEKNGPDALNDWGRISLFYGCRRSDEDFLYSDEWEQYKEELKGKFHLHTAFSREKFKPDGSKIYVQDLIWEDREHIAQAILEGKGYVYICGEAKNMAKQVEEILAKILGEAKGGSAEVEGAAEVKLLKERSRLMLDVWS
;
A
#
# COMPACT_ATOMS: atom_id res chain seq x y z
N MET A 1 17.72 47.76 35.41
CA MET A 1 17.39 48.29 36.75
C MET A 1 16.66 47.21 37.53
N ALA A 2 17.16 46.84 38.70
CA ALA A 2 16.51 45.94 39.66
C ALA A 2 15.56 46.76 40.59
N PRO A 3 14.92 46.24 41.66
CA PRO A 3 14.53 44.86 42.05
C PRO A 3 13.12 44.77 42.75
N SER A 4 12.85 43.60 43.38
CA SER A 4 12.11 43.34 44.65
C SER A 4 10.69 42.73 44.54
N GLY A 5 10.23 41.78 45.37
CA GLY A 5 10.82 41.05 46.52
C GLY A 5 9.73 40.46 47.45
N THR A 6 10.02 39.29 48.06
CA THR A 6 9.54 38.73 49.37
C THR A 6 8.09 38.18 49.52
N SER A 7 7.84 36.89 49.86
CA SER A 7 7.88 36.13 51.16
C SER A 7 6.69 36.44 52.10
N ASN A 8 6.01 35.59 52.90
CA ASN A 8 6.38 34.40 53.70
C ASN A 8 5.13 33.80 54.46
N ARG A 9 5.15 32.49 54.82
CA ARG A 9 4.70 31.77 56.09
C ARG A 9 3.28 31.95 56.72
N ARG A 10 2.69 31.11 57.60
CA ARG A 10 2.71 29.68 58.10
C ARG A 10 1.72 29.59 59.33
N ALA A 11 1.28 28.37 59.74
CA ALA A 11 0.69 27.92 61.06
C ALA A 11 -0.86 28.00 61.27
N ALA A 12 -1.60 27.17 62.07
CA ALA A 12 -1.45 25.91 62.84
C ALA A 12 -2.81 25.36 63.41
N ALA A 13 -2.87 24.04 63.69
CA ALA A 13 -3.53 23.22 64.77
C ALA A 13 -5.08 23.14 65.11
N LYS A 14 -5.60 21.87 65.10
CA LYS A 14 -6.57 21.01 65.92
C LYS A 14 -7.49 21.61 67.04
N PRO A 15 -8.53 20.92 67.66
CA PRO A 15 -8.80 19.45 67.87
C PRO A 15 -10.28 18.85 68.01
N ARG A 16 -10.37 17.48 68.08
CA ARG A 16 -11.20 16.49 68.88
C ARG A 16 -12.76 16.36 68.88
N SER A 17 -13.29 15.10 68.74
CA SER A 17 -13.87 14.17 69.77
C SER A 17 -14.88 13.09 69.22
N GLY A 18 -15.00 11.90 69.85
CA GLY A 18 -15.83 10.70 69.50
C GLY A 18 -17.29 10.71 70.07
N PRO A 19 -18.07 9.57 70.24
CA PRO A 19 -17.68 8.18 70.62
C PRO A 19 -18.50 6.98 69.98
N THR A 20 -18.46 5.82 70.66
CA THR A 20 -18.57 4.34 70.39
C THR A 20 -19.92 3.56 70.56
N LYS A 21 -20.04 2.29 70.04
CA LYS A 21 -20.38 0.96 70.73
C LYS A 21 -20.76 -0.18 69.70
N ALA A 22 -20.13 -1.39 69.67
CA ALA A 22 -20.34 -2.71 70.37
C ALA A 22 -21.55 -3.57 69.85
N GLY A 23 -21.58 -4.92 69.67
CA GLY A 23 -20.77 -6.10 70.07
C GLY A 23 -21.23 -7.45 69.41
N GLU A 24 -20.76 -8.60 69.92
CA GLU A 24 -20.52 -9.93 69.29
C GLU A 24 -21.61 -11.07 69.33
N ASN A 25 -21.40 -12.09 68.46
CA ASN A 25 -21.33 -13.58 68.68
C ASN A 25 -22.50 -14.61 68.66
N SER A 26 -22.12 -15.80 68.12
CA SER A 26 -22.52 -17.22 68.42
C SER A 26 -23.71 -17.85 67.63
N LYS A 27 -23.82 -19.16 67.30
CA LYS A 27 -22.98 -20.39 67.22
C LYS A 27 -23.82 -21.56 66.61
N LYS A 28 -23.14 -22.62 66.13
CA LYS A 28 -23.55 -24.07 66.00
C LYS A 28 -24.49 -24.51 64.85
N GLN A 29 -24.48 -25.75 64.33
CA GLN A 29 -23.55 -26.90 64.18
C GLN A 29 -24.38 -28.07 63.57
N ARG A 30 -23.71 -29.02 62.86
CA ARG A 30 -24.06 -30.47 62.65
C ARG A 30 -25.15 -30.82 61.60
N ASP A 31 -25.09 -31.94 60.85
CA ASP A 31 -24.11 -33.02 60.57
C ASP A 31 -24.75 -33.95 59.49
N LYS A 32 -23.93 -34.64 58.66
CA LYS A 32 -24.08 -36.04 58.15
C LYS A 32 -25.26 -36.42 57.21
N THR A 33 -25.20 -37.35 56.23
CA THR A 33 -24.27 -38.46 55.87
C THR A 33 -24.68 -39.15 54.55
N LYS A 34 -23.66 -39.53 53.76
CA LYS A 34 -23.32 -40.84 53.10
C LYS A 34 -24.17 -41.57 52.03
N ALA A 35 -23.37 -42.07 51.07
CA ALA A 35 -23.34 -43.39 50.36
C ALA A 35 -24.41 -43.66 49.27
N GLY A 36 -24.13 -44.36 48.16
CA GLY A 36 -22.96 -45.10 47.66
C GLY A 36 -23.35 -46.03 46.48
N ALA A 37 -22.36 -46.72 45.90
CA ALA A 37 -22.38 -47.85 44.92
C ALA A 37 -22.56 -47.49 43.41
N ALA A 38 -21.60 -47.74 42.50
CA ALA A 38 -21.03 -49.02 41.97
C ALA A 38 -22.04 -49.79 41.08
N ASN A 39 -21.78 -50.43 39.94
CA ASN A 39 -20.64 -51.13 39.30
C ASN A 39 -21.11 -51.45 37.84
N ALA A 40 -20.33 -51.44 36.74
CA ALA A 40 -19.31 -52.39 36.24
C ALA A 40 -19.72 -53.12 34.92
N ASN A 41 -18.72 -53.24 34.01
CA ASN A 41 -18.43 -54.33 33.04
C ASN A 41 -19.41 -54.67 31.89
N ALA A 42 -19.04 -55.30 30.76
CA ALA A 42 -17.81 -55.62 30.00
C ALA A 42 -18.23 -56.48 28.75
N GLY A 43 -17.33 -56.63 27.74
CA GLY A 43 -17.30 -57.75 26.75
C GLY A 43 -17.82 -57.40 25.33
N GLU A 44 -17.00 -57.38 24.26
CA GLU A 44 -16.52 -58.52 23.42
C GLU A 44 -17.66 -59.24 22.64
N SER A 45 -17.59 -59.76 21.40
CA SER A 45 -16.64 -59.80 20.28
C SER A 45 -17.33 -60.51 19.09
N SER A 46 -16.98 -60.13 17.85
CA SER A 46 -16.85 -60.97 16.62
C SER A 46 -17.95 -61.92 16.07
N ALA A 47 -18.26 -61.68 14.78
CA ALA A 47 -18.20 -62.61 13.62
C ALA A 47 -19.40 -63.52 13.20
N LYS A 48 -19.89 -63.18 11.98
CA LYS A 48 -20.00 -63.97 10.74
C LYS A 48 -21.23 -64.87 10.40
N ASP A 49 -21.71 -64.58 9.17
CA ASP A 49 -22.06 -65.44 8.03
C ASP A 49 -23.51 -65.86 7.70
N GLY A 50 -23.87 -65.54 6.44
CA GLY A 50 -24.71 -66.31 5.50
C GLY A 50 -26.22 -66.04 5.56
N ALA A 51 -27.01 -65.68 4.52
CA ALA A 51 -26.92 -65.54 3.07
C ALA A 51 -28.33 -65.88 2.52
N ALA A 52 -28.98 -64.99 1.75
CA ALA A 52 -29.92 -65.33 0.67
C ALA A 52 -30.25 -64.07 -0.17
N LYS A 53 -30.23 -64.24 -1.51
CA LYS A 53 -30.43 -63.30 -2.64
C LYS A 53 -31.52 -63.93 -3.58
N PRO A 54 -31.89 -63.45 -4.81
CA PRO A 54 -31.43 -62.30 -5.64
C PRO A 54 -32.53 -61.55 -6.48
N ALA A 55 -32.03 -60.62 -7.33
CA ALA A 55 -32.56 -60.01 -8.59
C ALA A 55 -33.26 -58.64 -8.46
N SER A 56 -32.93 -57.55 -9.19
CA SER A 56 -32.29 -57.32 -10.52
C SER A 56 -31.33 -56.09 -10.48
N VAL A 57 -30.06 -56.04 -10.94
CA VAL A 57 -29.39 -56.27 -12.27
C VAL A 57 -29.44 -54.99 -13.16
N THR A 58 -28.36 -54.37 -13.70
CA THR A 58 -26.91 -54.68 -13.76
C THR A 58 -26.04 -53.56 -14.44
N LYS A 59 -24.74 -53.51 -14.08
CA LYS A 59 -23.53 -52.89 -14.70
C LYS A 59 -23.46 -52.89 -16.24
N VAL A 60 -22.64 -51.99 -16.84
CA VAL A 60 -21.64 -52.32 -17.89
C VAL A 60 -20.49 -51.28 -17.91
N ALA A 61 -19.27 -51.74 -18.18
CA ALA A 61 -18.09 -50.98 -18.59
C ALA A 61 -17.63 -51.41 -20.01
N LEU A 62 -16.83 -50.53 -20.67
CA LEU A 62 -15.86 -50.76 -21.79
C LEU A 62 -16.24 -50.46 -23.27
N LEU A 63 -15.46 -49.52 -23.85
CA LEU A 63 -14.74 -49.46 -25.15
C LEU A 63 -15.36 -49.81 -26.54
N GLN A 64 -15.02 -48.93 -27.51
CA GLN A 64 -14.67 -49.10 -28.94
C GLN A 64 -15.71 -49.06 -30.10
N ASN A 65 -15.42 -48.14 -31.04
CA ASN A 65 -15.42 -48.20 -32.52
C ASN A 65 -16.70 -48.18 -33.42
N SER A 66 -16.75 -47.14 -34.27
CA SER A 66 -16.83 -47.12 -35.76
C SER A 66 -18.07 -47.61 -36.56
N ARG A 67 -18.52 -46.68 -37.44
CA ARG A 67 -18.98 -46.81 -38.85
C ARG A 67 -20.46 -47.11 -39.24
N GLU A 68 -20.81 -46.43 -40.35
CA GLU A 68 -21.84 -46.68 -41.40
C GLU A 68 -23.31 -46.29 -41.14
N VAL A 69 -24.14 -45.87 -42.12
CA VAL A 69 -24.11 -45.02 -43.34
C VAL A 69 -25.57 -45.07 -43.89
N ALA A 70 -26.03 -44.01 -44.57
CA ALA A 70 -27.20 -43.94 -45.49
C ALA A 70 -28.62 -43.88 -44.84
N SER A 71 -29.61 -43.11 -45.33
CA SER A 71 -29.85 -42.50 -46.65
C SER A 71 -31.03 -41.49 -46.65
N GLN A 72 -30.88 -40.40 -47.43
CA GLN A 72 -31.84 -39.73 -48.34
C GLN A 72 -33.04 -38.92 -47.76
N GLU A 73 -33.46 -37.73 -48.25
CA GLU A 73 -33.12 -36.93 -49.45
C GLU A 73 -33.69 -35.48 -49.40
N HIS A 74 -32.96 -34.53 -50.02
CA HIS A 74 -33.34 -33.30 -50.81
C HIS A 74 -34.24 -32.16 -50.21
N GLN A 75 -34.07 -30.86 -50.48
CA GLN A 75 -33.39 -30.08 -51.55
C GLN A 75 -33.24 -28.56 -51.19
N ASP A 76 -32.32 -27.87 -51.90
CA ASP A 76 -32.11 -26.40 -52.14
C ASP A 76 -31.54 -25.50 -51.00
N GLY A 77 -30.50 -24.64 -51.16
CA GLY A 77 -29.60 -24.28 -52.26
C GLY A 77 -28.69 -23.06 -51.91
N VAL A 78 -27.47 -23.05 -52.50
CA VAL A 78 -26.57 -21.90 -52.83
C VAL A 78 -25.48 -21.38 -51.83
N LEU A 79 -24.23 -21.90 -52.03
CA LEU A 79 -22.87 -21.29 -52.20
C LEU A 79 -22.46 -20.01 -51.40
N SER A 80 -21.25 -19.85 -50.80
CA SER A 80 -19.89 -20.20 -51.28
C SER A 80 -18.77 -20.22 -50.20
N SER A 81 -17.91 -21.26 -50.28
CA SER A 81 -16.43 -21.37 -50.10
C SER A 81 -15.60 -20.72 -48.97
N ASP A 82 -14.85 -21.61 -48.31
CA ASP A 82 -13.45 -21.53 -47.84
C ASP A 82 -13.08 -20.93 -46.47
N SER A 83 -13.02 -21.77 -45.44
CA SER A 83 -11.75 -22.30 -44.87
C SER A 83 -12.04 -23.16 -43.62
N GLY A 84 -11.53 -24.39 -43.63
CA GLY A 84 -11.89 -25.46 -42.70
C GLY A 84 -11.37 -25.28 -41.27
N VAL A 85 -12.27 -25.43 -40.31
CA VAL A 85 -11.96 -25.59 -38.88
C VAL A 85 -11.90 -27.09 -38.59
N ILE A 86 -10.70 -27.64 -38.38
CA ILE A 86 -10.52 -29.02 -37.92
C ILE A 86 -10.89 -29.08 -36.43
N ALA A 87 -12.04 -29.69 -36.15
CA ALA A 87 -12.47 -30.06 -34.81
C ALA A 87 -11.73 -31.34 -34.37
N GLY A 88 -10.82 -31.21 -33.39
CA GLY A 88 -10.12 -32.33 -32.77
C GLY A 88 -8.75 -31.94 -32.26
N GLY A 89 -8.64 -31.63 -30.96
CA GLY A 89 -7.38 -31.27 -30.31
C GLY A 89 -6.33 -32.39 -30.36
N GLY A 90 -5.47 -32.34 -31.38
CA GLY A 90 -4.33 -33.23 -31.60
C GLY A 90 -4.51 -34.17 -32.81
N LEU A 91 -3.50 -34.23 -33.68
CA LEU A 91 -3.40 -35.24 -34.74
C LEU A 91 -3.27 -36.62 -34.09
N HIS A 92 -4.31 -37.45 -34.16
CA HIS A 92 -4.28 -38.82 -33.64
C HIS A 92 -3.93 -39.81 -34.77
N PRO A 93 -3.17 -40.89 -34.50
CA PRO A 93 -2.67 -41.81 -35.54
C PRO A 93 -3.76 -42.44 -36.42
N GLY A 94 -5.00 -42.52 -35.94
CA GLY A 94 -6.13 -43.16 -36.63
C GLY A 94 -7.08 -42.22 -37.39
N SER A 95 -6.84 -40.91 -37.40
CA SER A 95 -7.79 -39.91 -37.93
C SER A 95 -7.32 -39.16 -39.18
N LEU A 96 -6.18 -39.53 -39.78
CA LEU A 96 -5.58 -38.76 -40.87
C LEU A 96 -5.76 -39.44 -42.23
N SER A 97 -6.08 -38.64 -43.25
CA SER A 97 -5.94 -39.04 -44.64
C SER A 97 -4.46 -39.15 -45.02
N SER A 98 -4.14 -39.93 -46.06
CA SER A 98 -2.77 -40.14 -46.54
C SER A 98 -2.02 -38.82 -46.88
N ASP A 99 -2.75 -37.79 -47.29
CA ASP A 99 -2.21 -36.47 -47.65
C ASP A 99 -1.99 -35.54 -46.43
N GLU A 100 -2.76 -35.68 -45.35
CA GLU A 100 -2.56 -34.91 -44.11
C GLU A 100 -1.35 -35.41 -43.30
N VAL A 101 -1.02 -36.71 -43.39
CA VAL A 101 0.19 -37.28 -42.78
C VAL A 101 1.47 -36.72 -43.40
N LEU A 102 1.43 -36.35 -44.69
CA LEU A 102 2.59 -35.82 -45.41
C LEU A 102 2.94 -34.37 -45.05
N THR A 103 1.98 -33.61 -44.51
CA THR A 103 2.16 -32.18 -44.16
C THR A 103 2.29 -31.92 -42.66
N ALA A 104 1.78 -32.83 -41.81
CA ALA A 104 1.90 -32.72 -40.37
C ALA A 104 3.37 -32.79 -39.87
N ALA A 105 3.74 -31.89 -38.96
CA ALA A 105 5.07 -31.88 -38.34
C ALA A 105 5.19 -32.87 -37.17
N TYR A 106 4.09 -33.14 -36.45
CA TYR A 106 4.08 -33.95 -35.23
C TYR A 106 2.77 -34.74 -35.02
N VAL A 107 2.82 -35.71 -34.12
CA VAL A 107 1.67 -36.49 -33.61
C VAL A 107 1.65 -36.40 -32.09
N VAL A 108 0.47 -36.44 -31.47
CA VAL A 108 0.35 -36.48 -30.00
C VAL A 108 0.26 -37.94 -29.55
N VAL A 109 1.17 -38.35 -28.66
CA VAL A 109 1.25 -39.72 -28.13
C VAL A 109 1.33 -39.71 -26.60
N ASP A 110 0.98 -40.83 -25.97
CA ASP A 110 1.21 -41.02 -24.54
C ASP A 110 2.70 -41.32 -24.29
N ILE A 111 3.34 -40.51 -23.47
CA ILE A 111 4.74 -40.63 -23.07
C ILE A 111 4.78 -41.13 -21.63
N PRO A 112 5.40 -42.31 -21.38
CA PRO A 112 5.48 -42.89 -20.04
C PRO A 112 6.03 -41.90 -19.00
N GLY A 113 5.27 -41.67 -17.94
CA GLY A 113 5.64 -40.76 -16.86
C GLY A 113 5.54 -39.26 -17.17
N LYS A 114 5.20 -38.86 -18.41
CA LYS A 114 5.02 -37.45 -18.82
C LYS A 114 3.61 -37.12 -19.33
N GLY A 115 2.71 -38.09 -19.45
CA GLY A 115 1.38 -37.87 -20.01
C GLY A 115 1.42 -37.72 -21.54
N LYS A 116 0.51 -36.95 -22.12
CA LYS A 116 0.47 -36.73 -23.57
C LYS A 116 1.55 -35.74 -24.00
N GLY A 117 2.34 -36.09 -25.02
CA GLY A 117 3.35 -35.21 -25.61
C GLY A 117 3.35 -35.22 -27.14
N ALA A 118 3.83 -34.15 -27.74
CA ALA A 118 3.99 -34.02 -29.19
C ALA A 118 5.33 -34.63 -29.66
N VAL A 119 5.28 -35.54 -30.63
CA VAL A 119 6.46 -36.22 -31.20
C VAL A 119 6.54 -35.96 -32.69
N ALA A 120 7.71 -35.56 -33.18
CA ALA A 120 7.95 -35.25 -34.58
C ALA A 120 7.76 -36.50 -35.46
N ILE A 121 7.01 -36.38 -36.56
CA ILE A 121 6.78 -37.51 -37.50
C ILE A 121 7.69 -37.46 -38.73
N ARG A 122 8.42 -36.36 -38.88
CA ARG A 122 9.48 -36.12 -39.86
C ARG A 122 10.56 -35.25 -39.22
N ASP A 123 11.67 -35.09 -39.92
CA ASP A 123 12.66 -34.09 -39.55
C ASP A 123 12.04 -32.69 -39.70
N ILE A 124 12.23 -31.84 -38.68
CA ILE A 124 11.80 -30.44 -38.63
C ILE A 124 13.06 -29.58 -38.61
N GLU A 125 13.14 -28.64 -39.54
CA GLU A 125 14.31 -27.79 -39.70
C GLU A 125 14.33 -26.65 -38.66
N GLN A 126 15.52 -26.13 -38.35
CA GLN A 126 15.65 -24.96 -37.49
C GLN A 126 14.97 -23.74 -38.14
N GLY A 127 14.13 -23.06 -37.38
CA GLY A 127 13.28 -21.94 -37.79
C GLY A 127 11.99 -22.34 -38.48
N GLU A 128 11.72 -23.63 -38.62
CA GLU A 128 10.45 -24.09 -39.18
C GLU A 128 9.29 -23.81 -38.19
N GLN A 129 8.18 -23.29 -38.70
CA GLN A 129 6.96 -23.09 -37.93
C GLN A 129 6.29 -24.45 -37.67
N ILE A 130 6.25 -24.87 -36.41
CA ILE A 130 5.66 -26.13 -35.96
C ILE A 130 4.13 -26.03 -35.94
N LEU A 131 3.60 -24.95 -35.36
CA LEU A 131 2.17 -24.64 -35.32
C LEU A 131 1.93 -23.17 -35.05
N HIS A 132 0.71 -22.72 -35.33
CA HIS A 132 0.15 -21.51 -34.75
C HIS A 132 -1.26 -21.82 -34.24
N GLU A 133 -1.70 -21.11 -33.20
CA GLU A 133 -2.95 -21.39 -32.50
C GLU A 133 -3.51 -20.11 -31.87
N LYS A 134 -4.82 -19.88 -32.04
CA LYS A 134 -5.57 -18.88 -31.28
C LYS A 134 -6.00 -19.47 -29.93
N PRO A 135 -6.03 -18.68 -28.85
CA PRO A 135 -6.47 -19.21 -27.56
C PRO A 135 -7.94 -19.64 -27.63
N LEU A 136 -8.33 -20.65 -26.85
CA LEU A 136 -9.75 -20.90 -26.58
C LEU A 136 -10.38 -19.69 -25.89
N PHE A 137 -9.65 -19.14 -24.92
CA PHE A 137 -9.94 -17.88 -24.26
C PHE A 137 -8.66 -17.37 -23.58
N THR A 138 -8.64 -16.07 -23.29
CA THR A 138 -7.62 -15.43 -22.47
C THR A 138 -8.19 -14.96 -21.13
N VAL A 139 -7.30 -14.77 -20.17
CA VAL A 139 -7.56 -14.30 -18.81
C VAL A 139 -6.61 -13.14 -18.55
N PRO A 140 -7.13 -11.96 -18.16
CA PRO A 140 -6.31 -10.80 -17.83
C PRO A 140 -5.47 -11.06 -16.57
N PRO A 141 -4.42 -10.25 -16.33
CA PRO A 141 -3.52 -10.42 -15.18
C PRO A 141 -4.23 -10.26 -13.82
N THR A 142 -5.42 -9.64 -13.83
CA THR A 142 -6.28 -9.48 -12.65
C THR A 142 -7.73 -9.80 -13.03
N ILE A 143 -8.37 -10.70 -12.28
CA ILE A 143 -9.81 -10.99 -12.39
C ILE A 143 -10.49 -10.61 -11.08
N THR A 144 -11.71 -10.07 -11.17
CA THR A 144 -12.52 -9.59 -10.03
C THR A 144 -13.53 -10.62 -9.52
N SER A 145 -13.58 -11.80 -10.17
CA SER A 145 -14.45 -12.92 -9.80
C SER A 145 -13.62 -14.13 -9.35
N SER A 146 -14.27 -15.07 -8.68
CA SER A 146 -13.63 -16.35 -8.33
C SER A 146 -12.99 -16.98 -9.57
N PRO A 147 -11.73 -17.45 -9.51
CA PRO A 147 -11.07 -18.10 -10.64
C PRO A 147 -11.89 -19.26 -11.21
N VAL A 148 -12.60 -20.00 -10.36
CA VAL A 148 -13.48 -21.10 -10.79
C VAL A 148 -14.63 -20.57 -11.65
N GLU A 149 -15.33 -19.54 -11.17
CA GLU A 149 -16.48 -18.96 -11.86
C GLU A 149 -16.07 -18.28 -13.16
N PHE A 150 -14.96 -17.55 -13.16
CA PHE A 150 -14.43 -16.90 -14.35
C PHE A 150 -14.14 -17.92 -15.45
N ILE A 151 -13.44 -19.00 -15.11
CA ILE A 151 -13.14 -20.08 -16.06
C ILE A 151 -14.43 -20.75 -16.53
N GLN A 152 -15.40 -21.00 -15.65
CA GLN A 152 -16.71 -21.53 -16.05
C GLN A 152 -17.44 -20.63 -17.05
N GLN A 153 -17.45 -19.31 -16.82
CA GLN A 153 -18.05 -18.35 -17.74
C GLN A 153 -17.36 -18.38 -19.10
N LYS A 154 -16.02 -18.43 -19.12
CA LYS A 154 -15.27 -18.57 -20.37
C LYS A 154 -15.59 -19.89 -21.09
N LEU A 155 -15.69 -21.00 -20.35
CA LEU A 155 -16.07 -22.31 -20.91
C LEU A 155 -17.49 -22.32 -21.47
N ALA A 156 -18.43 -21.62 -20.84
CA ALA A 156 -19.80 -21.52 -21.33
C ALA A 156 -19.90 -20.86 -22.71
N LEU A 157 -18.97 -19.96 -23.04
CA LEU A 157 -18.88 -19.27 -24.33
C LEU A 157 -18.23 -20.12 -25.44
N LEU A 158 -17.62 -21.26 -25.10
CA LEU A 158 -16.98 -22.13 -26.07
C LEU A 158 -17.99 -23.01 -26.82
N THR A 159 -17.71 -23.29 -28.09
CA THR A 159 -18.43 -24.32 -28.85
C THR A 159 -18.16 -25.72 -28.26
N GLU A 160 -19.05 -26.69 -28.50
CA GLU A 160 -18.85 -28.06 -28.00
C GLU A 160 -17.50 -28.69 -28.41
N PRO A 161 -17.00 -28.53 -29.67
CA PRO A 161 -15.66 -28.99 -30.03
C PRO A 161 -14.52 -28.31 -29.24
N GLN A 162 -14.67 -27.02 -28.92
CA GLN A 162 -13.71 -26.28 -28.12
C GLN A 162 -13.74 -26.71 -26.65
N LYS A 163 -14.93 -26.91 -26.07
CA LYS A 163 -15.08 -27.49 -24.73
C LYS A 163 -14.46 -28.87 -24.65
N GLN A 164 -14.72 -29.74 -25.63
CA GLN A 164 -14.11 -31.07 -25.69
C GLN A 164 -12.58 -30.99 -25.76
N SER A 165 -12.04 -30.01 -26.50
CA SER A 165 -10.60 -29.78 -26.58
C SER A 165 -10.02 -29.31 -25.23
N PHE A 166 -10.74 -28.45 -24.50
CA PHE A 166 -10.38 -28.02 -23.15
C PHE A 166 -10.39 -29.20 -22.16
N TRP A 167 -11.48 -29.97 -22.09
CA TRP A 167 -11.64 -31.08 -21.15
C TRP A 167 -10.70 -32.27 -21.44
N ASN A 168 -10.11 -32.35 -22.63
CA ASN A 168 -9.08 -33.33 -22.98
C ASN A 168 -7.67 -32.91 -22.50
N LEU A 169 -7.51 -31.74 -21.88
CA LEU A 169 -6.24 -31.31 -21.29
C LEU A 169 -6.01 -31.98 -19.93
N SER A 170 -4.74 -32.12 -19.58
CA SER A 170 -4.33 -32.78 -18.33
C SER A 170 -4.33 -31.78 -17.18
N PHE A 171 -4.51 -32.25 -15.95
CA PHE A 171 -4.40 -31.44 -14.74
C PHE A 171 -3.65 -32.23 -13.67
N VAL A 172 -2.79 -31.56 -12.90
CA VAL A 172 -1.94 -32.23 -11.89
C VAL A 172 -2.18 -31.72 -10.46
N ASN A 173 -2.66 -30.48 -10.31
CA ASN A 173 -2.89 -29.85 -9.01
C ASN A 173 -4.36 -29.95 -8.58
N PHE A 174 -4.91 -31.17 -8.53
CA PHE A 174 -6.29 -31.37 -8.07
C PHE A 174 -6.34 -31.65 -6.55
N PRO A 175 -7.23 -31.00 -5.78
CA PRO A 175 -7.35 -31.23 -4.34
C PRO A 175 -7.64 -32.70 -4.02
N LYS A 176 -6.88 -33.28 -3.09
CA LYS A 176 -6.97 -34.72 -2.74
C LYS A 176 -8.27 -35.13 -2.05
N ASP A 177 -8.97 -34.15 -1.48
CA ASP A 177 -10.25 -34.29 -0.77
C ASP A 177 -11.47 -34.17 -1.70
N LYS A 178 -11.27 -33.91 -3.00
CA LYS A 178 -12.32 -33.73 -4.00
C LYS A 178 -12.40 -34.90 -4.97
N ASP A 179 -13.56 -35.03 -5.62
CA ASP A 179 -13.81 -36.09 -6.61
C ASP A 179 -13.85 -35.49 -8.03
N PRO A 180 -12.87 -35.80 -8.91
CA PRO A 180 -12.82 -35.28 -10.27
C PRO A 180 -14.06 -35.58 -11.11
N GLU A 181 -14.84 -36.63 -10.78
CA GLU A 181 -16.07 -36.96 -11.48
C GLU A 181 -17.27 -36.10 -11.03
N ARG A 182 -17.18 -35.44 -9.87
CA ARG A 182 -18.26 -34.66 -9.25
C ARG A 182 -17.97 -33.17 -9.16
N ASP A 183 -16.72 -32.77 -9.05
CA ASP A 183 -16.27 -31.38 -8.90
C ASP A 183 -15.69 -30.83 -10.23
N LEU A 184 -16.48 -30.89 -11.31
CA LEU A 184 -16.04 -30.52 -12.67
C LEU A 184 -15.56 -29.06 -12.78
N ASP A 185 -16.13 -28.17 -11.99
CA ASP A 185 -15.75 -26.76 -11.87
C ASP A 185 -14.30 -26.58 -11.39
N ARG A 186 -13.90 -27.37 -10.39
CA ARG A 186 -12.54 -27.41 -9.87
C ARG A 186 -11.60 -28.11 -10.84
N VAL A 187 -12.09 -29.11 -11.58
CA VAL A 187 -11.31 -29.72 -12.68
C VAL A 187 -11.00 -28.67 -13.75
N ALA A 188 -11.96 -27.81 -14.11
CA ALA A 188 -11.73 -26.73 -15.07
C ALA A 188 -10.62 -25.77 -14.62
N LEU A 189 -10.65 -25.33 -13.35
CA LEU A 189 -9.59 -24.48 -12.83
C LEU A 189 -8.24 -25.20 -12.81
N ALA A 190 -8.19 -26.46 -12.37
CA ALA A 190 -6.95 -27.23 -12.35
C ALA A 190 -6.38 -27.46 -13.76
N ILE A 191 -7.23 -27.65 -14.77
CA ILE A 191 -6.84 -27.67 -16.18
C ILE A 191 -6.25 -26.32 -16.57
N PHE A 192 -6.91 -25.22 -16.22
CA PHE A 192 -6.41 -23.89 -16.54
C PHE A 192 -5.01 -23.64 -15.92
N GLU A 193 -4.87 -23.87 -14.62
CA GLU A 193 -3.61 -23.68 -13.88
C GLU A 193 -2.46 -24.56 -14.42
N THR A 194 -2.79 -25.74 -14.95
CA THR A 194 -1.78 -26.66 -15.50
C THR A 194 -1.35 -26.29 -16.92
N ASN A 195 -2.22 -25.70 -17.74
CA ASN A 195 -2.00 -25.57 -19.19
C ASN A 195 -1.96 -24.12 -19.71
N ALA A 196 -2.25 -23.11 -18.87
CA ALA A 196 -2.23 -21.71 -19.30
C ALA A 196 -0.80 -21.25 -19.63
N VAL A 197 -0.66 -20.51 -20.72
CA VAL A 197 0.61 -19.89 -21.14
C VAL A 197 0.43 -18.40 -21.42
N ARG A 198 1.51 -17.62 -21.33
CA ARG A 198 1.48 -16.16 -21.51
C ARG A 198 1.05 -15.79 -22.95
N ALA A 199 0.13 -14.83 -23.05
CA ALA A 199 -0.40 -14.27 -24.29
C ALA A 199 -0.39 -12.73 -24.21
N GLY A 200 0.80 -12.13 -24.37
CA GLY A 200 1.00 -10.69 -24.16
C GLY A 200 1.00 -10.32 -22.67
N GLU A 201 0.13 -9.40 -22.29
CA GLU A 201 -0.17 -9.05 -20.88
C GLU A 201 -1.15 -10.04 -20.21
N GLU A 202 -1.84 -10.87 -21.01
CA GLU A 202 -2.80 -11.87 -20.54
C GLU A 202 -2.17 -13.27 -20.45
N VAL A 203 -2.93 -14.24 -19.96
CA VAL A 203 -2.63 -15.68 -20.07
C VAL A 203 -3.76 -16.38 -20.84
N GLY A 204 -3.45 -17.36 -21.68
CA GLY A 204 -4.43 -18.03 -22.52
C GLY A 204 -4.33 -19.54 -22.50
N ILE A 205 -5.41 -20.21 -22.87
CA ILE A 205 -5.46 -21.66 -23.04
C ILE A 205 -5.33 -22.02 -24.52
N PHE A 206 -4.27 -22.75 -24.84
CA PHE A 206 -3.88 -23.15 -26.19
C PHE A 206 -3.74 -24.68 -26.23
N PRO A 207 -4.80 -25.42 -26.60
CA PRO A 207 -4.82 -26.87 -26.42
C PRO A 207 -3.73 -27.65 -27.17
N ARG A 208 -3.26 -27.16 -28.32
CA ARG A 208 -2.17 -27.80 -29.07
C ARG A 208 -0.81 -27.41 -28.50
N MET A 209 -0.60 -26.15 -28.13
CA MET A 209 0.59 -25.71 -27.38
C MET A 209 0.75 -26.51 -26.08
N ALA A 210 -0.34 -26.77 -25.36
CA ALA A 210 -0.35 -27.57 -24.13
C ALA A 210 0.12 -29.03 -24.31
N ARG A 211 0.32 -29.51 -25.56
CA ARG A 211 0.89 -30.83 -25.84
C ARG A 211 2.42 -30.82 -25.96
N LEU A 212 3.05 -29.65 -25.94
CA LEU A 212 4.50 -29.53 -25.90
C LEU A 212 4.93 -29.52 -24.44
N ASN A 213 5.62 -30.59 -24.04
CA ASN A 213 6.09 -30.74 -22.67
C ASN A 213 7.23 -29.75 -22.36
N HIS A 214 7.45 -29.49 -21.07
CA HIS A 214 8.53 -28.62 -20.63
C HIS A 214 9.90 -29.23 -20.93
N GLY A 215 10.78 -28.45 -21.55
CA GLY A 215 12.21 -28.72 -21.61
C GLY A 215 13.00 -27.73 -20.77
N CYS A 216 13.74 -28.20 -19.77
CA CYS A 216 14.65 -27.34 -19.01
C CYS A 216 15.86 -26.97 -19.88
N SER A 217 16.24 -25.69 -19.92
CA SER A 217 17.52 -25.19 -20.45
C SER A 217 17.97 -25.81 -21.78
N SER A 218 18.79 -26.86 -21.78
CA SER A 218 19.26 -27.56 -22.99
C SER A 218 18.18 -28.39 -23.70
N GLY A 219 17.13 -28.79 -22.98
CA GLY A 219 16.14 -29.78 -23.41
C GLY A 219 15.04 -29.24 -24.32
N PHE A 220 14.74 -27.94 -24.31
CA PHE A 220 13.72 -27.41 -25.23
C PHE A 220 14.32 -27.20 -26.63
N ASN A 221 13.54 -27.59 -27.64
CA ASN A 221 13.88 -27.52 -29.07
C ASN A 221 12.91 -26.63 -29.85
N SER A 222 11.90 -26.08 -29.17
CA SER A 222 10.92 -25.15 -29.73
C SER A 222 10.66 -23.98 -28.79
N VAL A 223 10.33 -22.82 -29.35
CA VAL A 223 9.97 -21.60 -28.62
C VAL A 223 8.61 -21.11 -29.08
N TYR A 224 7.82 -20.56 -28.16
CA TYR A 224 6.56 -19.91 -28.50
C TYR A 224 6.70 -18.39 -28.46
N SER A 225 5.96 -17.70 -29.32
CA SER A 225 5.78 -16.25 -29.31
C SER A 225 4.31 -15.91 -29.54
N TYR A 226 3.83 -14.84 -28.93
CA TYR A 226 2.45 -14.37 -29.12
C TYR A 226 2.46 -13.09 -29.95
N ARG A 227 1.69 -13.06 -31.03
CA ARG A 227 1.50 -11.88 -31.87
C ARG A 227 0.19 -11.20 -31.50
N GLU A 228 0.28 -10.18 -30.65
CA GLU A 228 -0.89 -9.48 -30.10
C GLU A 228 -1.83 -8.92 -31.17
N THR A 229 -1.29 -8.34 -32.24
CA THR A 229 -2.07 -7.81 -33.37
C THR A 229 -2.89 -8.88 -34.08
N GLU A 230 -2.47 -10.14 -34.02
CA GLU A 230 -3.12 -11.28 -34.66
C GLU A 230 -3.92 -12.14 -33.67
N GLY A 231 -3.76 -11.90 -32.36
CA GLY A 231 -4.33 -12.72 -31.29
C GLY A 231 -3.91 -14.19 -31.35
N THR A 232 -2.70 -14.47 -31.85
CA THR A 232 -2.28 -15.83 -32.24
C THR A 232 -0.90 -16.16 -31.68
N LEU A 233 -0.77 -17.36 -31.11
CA LEU A 233 0.49 -17.94 -30.64
C LEU A 233 1.15 -18.72 -31.78
N TYR A 234 2.46 -18.52 -31.96
CA TYR A 234 3.30 -19.21 -32.95
C TYR A 234 4.37 -20.02 -32.24
N ILE A 235 4.62 -21.24 -32.73
CA ILE A 235 5.70 -22.09 -32.25
C ILE A 235 6.67 -22.35 -33.40
N HIS A 236 7.95 -22.07 -33.15
CA HIS A 236 9.03 -22.34 -34.09
C HIS A 236 10.06 -23.28 -33.48
N ALA A 237 10.66 -24.12 -34.31
CA ALA A 237 11.78 -24.97 -33.93
C ALA A 237 13.05 -24.12 -33.79
N ILE A 238 13.63 -24.02 -32.60
CA ILE A 238 14.89 -23.27 -32.39
C ILE A 238 16.12 -24.14 -32.59
N LYS A 239 15.93 -25.47 -32.65
CA LYS A 239 16.93 -26.50 -32.97
C LYS A 239 16.28 -27.43 -34.00
N GLY A 240 17.09 -28.08 -34.84
CA GLY A 240 16.57 -29.15 -35.69
C GLY A 240 16.04 -30.31 -34.84
N VAL A 241 14.84 -30.80 -35.16
CA VAL A 241 14.19 -31.92 -34.43
C VAL A 241 14.11 -33.12 -35.37
N LYS A 242 14.64 -34.27 -34.94
CA LYS A 242 14.61 -35.49 -35.75
C LYS A 242 13.27 -36.21 -35.64
N LYS A 243 12.91 -36.94 -36.70
CA LYS A 243 11.76 -37.85 -36.66
C LYS A 243 11.83 -38.77 -35.44
N GLY A 244 10.77 -38.78 -34.64
CA GLY A 244 10.65 -39.56 -33.41
C GLY A 244 11.05 -38.83 -32.14
N GLU A 245 11.62 -37.62 -32.23
CA GLU A 245 11.93 -36.81 -31.05
C GLU A 245 10.72 -36.04 -30.53
N GLU A 246 10.68 -35.83 -29.21
CA GLU A 246 9.65 -35.05 -28.53
C GLU A 246 9.85 -33.55 -28.79
N LEU A 247 8.77 -32.84 -29.11
CA LEU A 247 8.74 -31.39 -29.17
C LEU A 247 8.60 -30.82 -27.77
N LEU A 248 9.64 -30.12 -27.34
CA LEU A 248 9.78 -29.56 -26.00
C LEU A 248 9.87 -28.05 -26.07
N THR A 249 9.12 -27.37 -25.22
CA THR A 249 9.11 -25.92 -25.10
C THR A 249 9.35 -25.49 -23.65
N SER A 250 9.58 -24.20 -23.40
CA SER A 250 9.76 -23.67 -22.05
C SER A 250 8.68 -22.64 -21.75
N TYR A 251 7.76 -22.98 -20.84
CA TYR A 251 6.71 -22.09 -20.33
C TYR A 251 7.01 -21.52 -18.93
N THR A 252 8.14 -21.88 -18.32
CA THR A 252 8.62 -21.32 -17.05
C THR A 252 9.94 -20.57 -17.25
N ASP A 253 10.27 -19.67 -16.32
CA ASP A 253 11.57 -19.02 -16.30
C ASP A 253 12.68 -20.02 -15.94
N THR A 254 13.38 -20.52 -16.96
CA THR A 254 14.43 -21.53 -16.81
C THR A 254 15.74 -20.98 -16.26
N LYS A 255 15.89 -19.65 -16.13
CA LYS A 255 17.07 -18.99 -15.56
C LYS A 255 17.07 -18.96 -14.02
N LYS A 256 15.95 -19.33 -13.37
CA LYS A 256 15.89 -19.45 -11.91
C LYS A 256 16.74 -20.63 -11.39
N PRO A 257 17.31 -20.53 -10.17
CA PRO A 257 18.00 -21.65 -9.52
C PRO A 257 17.11 -22.90 -9.37
N ARG A 258 17.68 -24.11 -9.40
CA ARG A 258 16.92 -25.38 -9.38
C ARG A 258 16.01 -25.57 -8.15
N ASP A 259 16.39 -25.13 -6.97
CA ASP A 259 15.53 -25.18 -5.77
C ASP A 259 14.22 -24.39 -5.95
N GLN A 260 14.18 -23.48 -6.92
CA GLN A 260 13.02 -22.70 -7.32
C GLN A 260 12.36 -23.21 -8.62
N ARG A 261 12.87 -24.28 -9.24
CA ARG A 261 12.30 -24.92 -10.45
C ARG A 261 11.64 -26.26 -10.06
N SER A 262 10.34 -26.39 -10.31
CA SER A 262 9.53 -27.53 -9.83
C SER A 262 9.78 -28.87 -10.56
N VAL A 263 10.43 -28.89 -11.72
CA VAL A 263 10.64 -30.11 -12.52
C VAL A 263 12.00 -30.06 -13.22
N CYS A 264 12.96 -30.91 -12.81
CA CYS A 264 14.24 -31.10 -13.52
C CYS A 264 14.68 -32.56 -13.44
N SER A 265 14.88 -33.20 -14.59
CA SER A 265 15.27 -34.62 -14.71
C SER A 265 16.78 -34.86 -14.80
N LEU A 266 17.61 -33.80 -14.72
CA LEU A 266 19.07 -33.93 -14.78
C LEU A 266 19.64 -34.51 -13.48
N PRO A 267 20.69 -35.34 -13.55
CA PRO A 267 21.49 -35.72 -12.39
C PRO A 267 21.96 -34.50 -11.60
N GLU A 268 22.07 -34.65 -10.29
CA GLU A 268 22.36 -33.54 -9.37
C GLU A 268 23.67 -32.80 -9.68
N ALA A 269 24.69 -33.51 -10.18
CA ALA A 269 25.96 -32.91 -10.57
C ALA A 269 25.85 -32.05 -11.85
N GLU A 270 25.20 -32.57 -12.89
CA GLU A 270 24.98 -31.85 -14.15
C GLU A 270 24.09 -30.63 -13.95
N SER A 271 23.11 -30.77 -13.07
CA SER A 271 22.24 -29.66 -12.67
C SER A 271 22.96 -28.56 -11.93
N ARG A 272 23.83 -28.88 -10.97
CA ARG A 272 24.64 -27.86 -10.28
C ARG A 272 25.53 -27.12 -11.26
N ALA A 273 26.10 -27.83 -12.24
CA ALA A 273 26.87 -27.19 -13.30
C ALA A 273 26.01 -26.27 -14.19
N SER A 274 24.75 -26.65 -14.47
CA SER A 274 23.77 -25.81 -15.17
C SER A 274 23.41 -24.55 -14.36
N ASP A 275 23.12 -24.69 -13.06
CA ASP A 275 22.82 -23.55 -12.18
C ASP A 275 23.98 -22.53 -12.16
N VAL A 276 25.23 -23.01 -12.12
CA VAL A 276 26.42 -22.13 -12.19
C VAL A 276 26.47 -21.34 -13.49
N ARG A 277 26.24 -21.98 -14.65
CA ARG A 277 26.23 -21.28 -15.94
C ARG A 277 25.09 -20.29 -16.07
N LEU A 278 23.88 -20.65 -15.66
CA LEU A 278 22.70 -19.77 -15.70
C LEU A 278 22.85 -18.57 -14.76
N SER A 279 23.43 -18.78 -13.58
CA SER A 279 23.78 -17.69 -12.65
C SER A 279 24.83 -16.76 -13.25
N ALA A 280 25.88 -17.29 -13.87
CA ALA A 280 26.91 -16.50 -14.53
C ALA A 280 26.34 -15.70 -15.73
N MET A 281 25.44 -16.30 -16.52
CA MET A 281 24.72 -15.57 -17.57
C MET A 281 23.90 -14.42 -17.00
N THR A 282 23.18 -14.64 -15.89
CA THR A 282 22.38 -13.60 -15.23
C THR A 282 23.23 -12.46 -14.70
N GLU A 283 24.37 -12.77 -14.07
CA GLU A 283 25.34 -11.77 -13.63
C GLU A 283 25.89 -10.96 -14.81
N HIS A 284 26.25 -11.62 -15.91
CA HIS A 284 26.73 -10.94 -17.11
C HIS A 284 25.66 -10.07 -17.77
N TRP A 285 24.39 -10.49 -17.78
CA TRP A 285 23.26 -9.65 -18.22
C TRP A 285 23.11 -8.41 -17.34
N GLY A 286 23.19 -8.56 -16.02
CA GLY A 286 23.15 -7.43 -15.07
C GLY A 286 24.31 -6.47 -15.29
N ARG A 287 25.52 -6.97 -15.56
CA ARG A 287 26.68 -6.15 -15.91
C ARG A 287 26.50 -5.48 -17.28
N PHE A 288 25.98 -6.20 -18.28
CA PHE A 288 25.76 -5.68 -19.63
C PHE A 288 24.76 -4.51 -19.65
N ALA A 289 23.68 -4.61 -18.86
CA ALA A 289 22.67 -3.54 -18.74
C ALA A 289 23.26 -2.18 -18.31
N LYS A 290 24.37 -2.20 -17.57
CA LYS A 290 25.10 -0.99 -17.15
C LYS A 290 25.77 -0.23 -18.30
N TRP A 291 25.75 -0.75 -19.53
CA TRP A 291 26.15 0.04 -20.71
C TRP A 291 25.17 1.20 -20.99
N ILE A 292 23.89 1.05 -20.64
CA ILE A 292 22.85 2.05 -20.88
C ILE A 292 23.15 3.35 -20.11
N ASP A 293 23.51 3.25 -18.84
CA ASP A 293 23.87 4.42 -18.02
C ASP A 293 25.33 4.89 -18.24
N GLY A 294 26.15 4.08 -18.90
CA GLY A 294 27.54 4.40 -19.27
C GLY A 294 28.59 3.90 -18.29
N SER A 295 28.23 3.10 -17.29
CA SER A 295 29.17 2.55 -16.30
C SER A 295 30.18 1.56 -16.90
N ILE A 296 29.88 0.98 -18.07
CA ILE A 296 30.84 0.18 -18.86
C ILE A 296 30.91 0.70 -20.30
N ASN A 297 32.08 0.63 -20.92
CA ASN A 297 32.25 1.05 -22.31
C ASN A 297 31.74 -0.02 -23.30
N GLY A 298 31.62 0.34 -24.58
CA GLY A 298 31.10 -0.57 -25.60
C GLY A 298 31.92 -1.85 -25.81
N VAL A 299 33.24 -1.80 -25.62
CA VAL A 299 34.11 -2.98 -25.73
C VAL A 299 33.83 -3.97 -24.60
N GLU A 300 33.72 -3.49 -23.36
CA GLU A 300 33.35 -4.31 -22.21
C GLU A 300 31.94 -4.88 -22.37
N ALA A 301 30.98 -4.05 -22.81
CA ALA A 301 29.61 -4.47 -23.06
C ALA A 301 29.54 -5.61 -24.10
N LEU A 302 30.20 -5.47 -25.25
CA LEU A 302 30.22 -6.53 -26.26
C LEU A 302 31.03 -7.76 -25.83
N ASN A 303 32.02 -7.61 -24.96
CA ASN A 303 32.67 -8.77 -24.34
C ASN A 303 31.72 -9.55 -23.42
N LEU A 304 30.85 -8.87 -22.68
CA LEU A 304 29.82 -9.52 -21.87
C LEU A 304 28.78 -10.22 -22.76
N VAL A 305 28.34 -9.59 -23.85
CA VAL A 305 27.47 -10.23 -24.86
C VAL A 305 28.11 -11.53 -25.37
N ARG A 306 29.38 -11.51 -25.76
CA ARG A 306 30.09 -12.72 -26.24
C ARG A 306 30.21 -13.79 -25.14
N LYS A 307 30.38 -13.41 -23.87
CA LYS A 307 30.39 -14.35 -22.73
C LYS A 307 29.01 -14.97 -22.49
N ILE A 308 27.95 -14.17 -22.50
CA ILE A 308 26.55 -14.64 -22.38
C ILE A 308 26.26 -15.61 -23.52
N TRP A 309 26.66 -15.27 -24.74
CA TRP A 309 26.49 -16.12 -25.91
C TRP A 309 27.17 -17.48 -25.75
N ARG A 310 28.45 -17.49 -25.36
CA ARG A 310 29.22 -18.72 -25.12
C ARG A 310 28.62 -19.58 -24.02
N LEU A 311 28.28 -18.97 -22.88
CA LEU A 311 27.64 -19.70 -21.77
C LEU A 311 26.29 -20.28 -22.21
N GLY A 312 25.53 -19.56 -23.03
CA GLY A 312 24.29 -20.06 -23.63
C GLY A 312 24.51 -21.24 -24.59
N GLU A 313 25.63 -21.27 -25.32
CA GLU A 313 26.03 -22.43 -26.15
C GLU A 313 26.39 -23.64 -25.28
N GLU A 314 27.23 -23.44 -24.26
CA GLU A 314 27.63 -24.49 -23.31
C GLU A 314 26.44 -25.04 -22.53
N GLU A 315 25.48 -24.19 -22.18
CA GLU A 315 24.27 -24.54 -21.45
C GLU A 315 23.19 -25.14 -22.36
N GLY A 316 23.30 -24.99 -23.69
CA GLY A 316 22.26 -25.41 -24.62
C GLY A 316 21.01 -24.51 -24.59
N TYR A 317 21.11 -23.31 -24.00
CA TYR A 317 20.05 -22.29 -23.97
C TYR A 317 20.08 -21.44 -25.26
N TRP A 318 19.14 -21.71 -26.15
CA TRP A 318 19.13 -21.16 -27.52
C TRP A 318 18.00 -20.13 -27.76
N SER A 319 17.29 -19.73 -26.71
CA SER A 319 16.24 -18.70 -26.77
C SER A 319 16.81 -17.29 -26.53
N GLU A 320 16.10 -16.28 -27.01
CA GLU A 320 16.40 -14.84 -26.86
C GLU A 320 17.72 -14.38 -27.51
N ARG A 321 18.29 -15.20 -28.41
CA ARG A 321 19.53 -14.87 -29.11
C ARG A 321 19.34 -13.76 -30.12
N GLY A 322 18.16 -13.67 -30.74
CA GLY A 322 17.81 -12.56 -31.62
C GLY A 322 17.88 -11.22 -30.87
N ARG A 323 17.34 -11.19 -29.65
CA ARG A 323 17.39 -10.02 -28.78
C ARG A 323 18.80 -9.68 -28.32
N LEU A 324 19.56 -10.66 -27.83
CA LEU A 324 20.95 -10.43 -27.39
C LEU A 324 21.83 -9.86 -28.51
N ALA A 325 21.69 -10.37 -29.74
CA ALA A 325 22.41 -9.83 -30.89
C ALA A 325 21.91 -8.44 -31.32
N ALA A 326 20.62 -8.15 -31.19
CA ALA A 326 20.07 -6.81 -31.44
C ALA A 326 20.57 -5.79 -30.41
N ASP A 327 20.63 -6.16 -29.13
CA ASP A 327 21.19 -5.32 -28.07
C ASP A 327 22.68 -5.05 -28.32
N ALA A 328 23.43 -6.04 -28.82
CA ALA A 328 24.82 -5.86 -29.26
C ALA A 328 24.95 -4.91 -30.46
N ALA A 329 24.03 -4.98 -31.43
CA ALA A 329 23.97 -4.03 -32.53
C ALA A 329 23.64 -2.61 -32.04
N TRP A 330 22.81 -2.47 -31.00
CA TRP A 330 22.56 -1.20 -30.35
C TRP A 330 23.84 -0.63 -29.73
N VAL A 331 24.60 -1.44 -28.99
CA VAL A 331 25.91 -1.01 -28.46
C VAL A 331 26.84 -0.53 -29.58
N ALA A 332 26.98 -1.32 -30.64
CA ALA A 332 27.82 -0.96 -31.79
C ALA A 332 27.37 0.32 -32.48
N ALA A 333 26.06 0.54 -32.63
CA ALA A 333 25.51 1.76 -33.19
C ALA A 333 25.82 2.97 -32.30
N GLY A 334 25.70 2.80 -30.98
CA GLY A 334 26.11 3.79 -29.98
C GLY A 334 27.49 4.36 -30.27
N HIS A 335 28.44 3.47 -30.55
CA HIS A 335 29.84 3.80 -30.83
C HIS A 335 30.15 4.07 -32.32
N SER A 336 29.12 4.20 -33.17
CA SER A 336 29.25 4.45 -34.62
C SER A 336 30.11 3.42 -35.36
N ASP A 337 30.15 2.18 -34.88
CA ASP A 337 30.89 1.08 -35.48
C ASP A 337 30.04 0.38 -36.54
N ALA A 338 30.12 0.87 -37.78
CA ALA A 338 29.30 0.38 -38.88
C ALA A 338 29.49 -1.12 -39.17
N ASP A 339 30.72 -1.63 -39.02
CA ASP A 339 31.03 -3.03 -39.28
C ASP A 339 30.44 -3.93 -38.21
N ALA A 340 30.62 -3.58 -36.93
CA ALA A 340 30.01 -4.31 -35.82
C ALA A 340 28.47 -4.26 -35.88
N VAL A 341 27.85 -3.12 -36.21
CA VAL A 341 26.39 -3.02 -36.39
C VAL A 341 25.90 -4.01 -37.44
N ARG A 342 26.56 -4.07 -38.60
CA ARG A 342 26.15 -5.00 -39.67
C ARG A 342 26.28 -6.45 -39.23
N LYS A 343 27.39 -6.81 -38.58
CA LYS A 343 27.63 -8.20 -38.15
C LYS A 343 26.65 -8.64 -37.07
N TRP A 344 26.43 -7.82 -36.04
CA TRP A 344 25.48 -8.12 -34.97
C TRP A 344 24.03 -8.10 -35.46
N SER A 345 23.68 -7.18 -36.36
CA SER A 345 22.35 -7.16 -36.98
C SER A 345 22.12 -8.37 -37.89
N ALA A 346 23.14 -8.84 -38.62
CA ALA A 346 22.99 -10.07 -39.42
C ALA A 346 22.67 -11.28 -38.54
N LEU A 347 23.36 -11.39 -37.40
CA LEU A 347 23.11 -12.43 -36.41
C LEU A 347 21.74 -12.29 -35.74
N ALA A 348 21.33 -11.06 -35.39
CA ALA A 348 20.00 -10.80 -34.83
C ALA A 348 18.90 -11.20 -35.81
N ARG A 349 19.06 -10.87 -37.09
CA ARG A 349 18.11 -11.22 -38.15
C ARG A 349 17.96 -12.74 -38.30
N GLU A 350 19.06 -13.47 -38.30
CA GLU A 350 19.08 -14.92 -38.39
C GLU A 350 18.30 -15.55 -37.22
N TRP A 351 18.64 -15.15 -35.99
CA TRP A 351 18.01 -15.72 -34.79
C TRP A 351 16.56 -15.29 -34.57
N TYR A 352 16.19 -14.05 -34.90
CA TYR A 352 14.77 -13.67 -34.94
C TYR A 352 14.00 -14.51 -35.98
N GLY A 353 14.64 -14.91 -37.07
CA GLY A 353 14.06 -15.83 -38.05
C GLY A 353 13.76 -17.20 -37.46
N TYR A 354 14.62 -17.69 -36.57
CA TYR A 354 14.41 -18.95 -35.87
C TYR A 354 13.40 -18.85 -34.73
N GLU A 355 13.36 -17.73 -34.01
CA GLU A 355 12.54 -17.57 -32.80
C GLU A 355 11.12 -17.05 -33.09
N LEU A 356 10.98 -16.11 -34.02
CA LEU A 356 9.74 -15.34 -34.25
C LEU A 356 9.14 -15.55 -35.65
N GLY A 357 9.91 -16.18 -36.56
CA GLY A 357 9.55 -16.37 -37.96
C GLY A 357 10.09 -15.26 -38.88
N LYS A 358 10.23 -15.59 -40.17
CA LYS A 358 10.85 -14.71 -41.19
C LYS A 358 10.07 -13.43 -41.50
N ASP A 359 8.79 -13.41 -41.16
CA ASP A 359 7.84 -12.32 -41.39
C ASP A 359 7.72 -11.34 -40.22
N CYS A 360 8.43 -11.58 -39.10
CA CYS A 360 8.33 -10.73 -37.91
C CYS A 360 8.87 -9.30 -38.13
N LEU A 361 8.31 -8.35 -37.37
CA LEU A 361 8.69 -6.93 -37.45
C LEU A 361 10.16 -6.69 -37.06
N GLN A 362 10.71 -7.51 -36.18
CA GLN A 362 12.09 -7.45 -35.73
C GLN A 362 13.07 -7.66 -36.89
N ILE A 363 12.76 -8.59 -37.81
CA ILE A 363 13.55 -8.79 -39.04
C ILE A 363 13.44 -7.58 -39.96
N GLN A 364 12.23 -7.02 -40.14
CA GLN A 364 12.05 -5.82 -40.99
C GLN A 364 12.81 -4.60 -40.45
N PHE A 365 12.90 -4.45 -39.12
CA PHE A 365 13.74 -3.44 -38.49
C PHE A 365 15.22 -3.74 -38.74
N THR A 366 15.64 -4.98 -38.48
CA THR A 366 17.04 -5.41 -38.63
C THR A 366 17.52 -5.31 -40.08
N ASP A 367 16.68 -5.60 -41.08
CA ASP A 367 16.98 -5.43 -42.51
C ASP A 367 17.24 -3.96 -42.88
N ARG A 368 16.50 -3.03 -42.27
CA ARG A 368 16.75 -1.59 -42.44
C ARG A 368 18.10 -1.17 -41.86
N ILE A 369 18.43 -1.67 -40.67
CA ILE A 369 19.72 -1.40 -40.01
C ILE A 369 20.88 -2.04 -40.78
N LEU A 370 20.68 -3.25 -41.32
CA LEU A 370 21.65 -3.91 -42.18
C LEU A 370 21.94 -3.12 -43.45
N ALA A 371 20.93 -2.50 -44.06
CA ALA A 371 21.13 -1.63 -45.22
C ALA A 371 21.84 -0.32 -44.82
N ARG A 372 21.36 0.32 -43.75
CA ARG A 372 21.85 1.61 -43.23
C ARG A 372 22.14 1.54 -41.72
N PRO A 373 23.37 1.20 -41.32
CA PRO A 373 23.75 1.13 -39.90
C PRO A 373 23.50 2.44 -39.14
N ASP A 374 23.69 3.57 -39.82
CA ASP A 374 23.45 4.92 -39.34
C ASP A 374 21.97 5.29 -39.16
N ALA A 375 21.06 4.47 -39.70
CA ALA A 375 19.64 4.60 -39.42
C ALA A 375 19.25 4.02 -38.04
N HIS A 376 20.18 3.38 -37.33
CA HIS A 376 19.92 2.91 -35.97
C HIS A 376 19.74 4.11 -35.03
N PRO A 377 18.68 4.19 -34.21
CA PRO A 377 18.39 5.38 -33.38
C PRO A 377 19.50 5.81 -32.43
N ALA A 378 20.34 4.85 -32.02
CA ALA A 378 21.48 5.10 -31.14
C ALA A 378 22.75 5.56 -31.85
N TRP A 379 22.74 5.72 -33.18
CA TRP A 379 23.94 6.04 -33.94
C TRP A 379 24.63 7.31 -33.44
N GLY A 380 25.89 7.18 -33.01
CA GLY A 380 26.67 8.31 -32.50
C GLY A 380 26.27 8.83 -31.12
N SER A 381 25.49 8.07 -30.36
CA SER A 381 25.12 8.42 -28.97
C SER A 381 26.27 8.26 -27.97
N ARG A 382 27.36 7.58 -28.35
CA ARG A 382 28.59 7.41 -27.55
C ARG A 382 29.82 7.82 -28.36
N GLU A 383 30.94 7.99 -27.66
CA GLU A 383 32.23 8.21 -28.28
C GLU A 383 32.54 7.11 -29.30
N ARG A 384 33.10 7.49 -30.45
CA ARG A 384 33.41 6.54 -31.51
C ARG A 384 34.46 5.51 -31.04
N LEU A 385 34.11 4.23 -31.09
CA LEU A 385 34.98 3.11 -30.72
C LEU A 385 34.77 1.94 -31.68
N ASP A 386 35.85 1.23 -32.01
CA ASP A 386 35.77 -0.09 -32.65
C ASP A 386 35.50 -1.12 -31.55
N VAL A 387 34.26 -1.58 -31.46
CA VAL A 387 33.77 -2.47 -30.41
C VAL A 387 33.76 -3.94 -30.85
N GLY A 388 33.86 -4.16 -32.17
CA GLY A 388 34.04 -5.46 -32.79
C GLY A 388 32.75 -6.29 -32.92
N GLY A 389 32.75 -7.20 -33.89
CA GLY A 389 31.63 -8.09 -34.20
C GLY A 389 31.48 -9.31 -33.29
N PRO A 390 30.59 -10.26 -33.66
CA PRO A 390 30.35 -11.51 -32.93
C PRO A 390 31.50 -12.51 -33.00
N GLU A 391 32.45 -12.35 -33.93
CA GLU A 391 33.61 -13.22 -34.06
C GLU A 391 34.54 -13.09 -32.83
N ALA A 392 34.89 -14.22 -32.22
CA ALA A 392 35.80 -14.24 -31.09
C ALA A 392 37.24 -13.86 -31.52
N THR A 393 37.72 -12.69 -31.13
CA THR A 393 39.15 -12.38 -31.25
C THR A 393 39.95 -13.22 -30.25
N ARG A 394 40.99 -13.88 -30.79
CA ARG A 394 42.00 -14.69 -30.10
C ARG A 394 42.54 -13.96 -28.87
N TYR A 395 42.64 -14.67 -27.75
CA TYR A 395 43.52 -14.28 -26.64
C TYR A 395 44.97 -14.23 -27.13
N ASP A 396 45.64 -13.12 -26.87
CA ASP A 396 47.09 -13.05 -26.87
C ASP A 396 47.63 -14.05 -25.85
N SER A 397 48.33 -15.06 -26.37
CA SER A 397 49.21 -15.94 -25.62
C SER A 397 50.47 -15.17 -25.26
N ASN A 398 50.54 -14.61 -24.06
CA ASN A 398 51.80 -14.38 -23.36
C ASN A 398 51.54 -14.34 -21.85
N GLY A 399 51.95 -15.43 -21.18
CA GLY A 399 51.70 -15.66 -19.77
C GLY A 399 52.75 -15.08 -18.82
N THR A 400 52.42 -15.17 -17.54
CA THR A 400 53.25 -15.69 -16.43
C THR A 400 52.37 -15.68 -15.18
N SER A 401 51.81 -16.83 -14.78
CA SER A 401 52.25 -17.67 -13.65
C SER A 401 52.36 -16.91 -12.33
N GLY A 402 51.61 -17.20 -11.27
CA GLY A 402 50.67 -18.29 -11.01
C GLY A 402 50.14 -18.19 -9.58
N PHE A 403 49.31 -19.15 -9.17
CA PHE A 403 49.53 -19.98 -7.97
C PHE A 403 48.35 -20.94 -7.81
N ASN A 404 48.70 -22.18 -7.45
CA ASN A 404 47.86 -23.36 -7.36
C ASN A 404 46.76 -23.26 -6.29
N SER A 405 45.68 -23.99 -6.57
CA SER A 405 44.75 -24.55 -5.59
C SER A 405 45.46 -25.54 -4.66
N ALA A 406 45.39 -25.31 -3.36
CA ALA A 406 45.44 -26.33 -2.32
C ALA A 406 44.94 -25.71 -1.00
N ILE A 407 43.79 -26.20 -0.50
CA ILE A 407 43.32 -25.93 0.86
C ILE A 407 43.76 -27.12 1.71
N PRO A 408 44.55 -26.93 2.79
CA PRO A 408 44.62 -27.88 3.88
C PRO A 408 43.92 -27.34 5.14
N LEU A 409 43.15 -28.23 5.78
CA LEU A 409 42.73 -28.13 7.17
C LEU A 409 43.95 -28.01 8.10
N ALA A 410 43.94 -27.07 9.04
CA ALA A 410 44.68 -27.19 10.30
C ALA A 410 44.05 -26.31 11.41
N LEU A 411 43.71 -26.96 12.52
CA LEU A 411 43.46 -26.32 13.82
C LEU A 411 44.74 -25.65 14.34
N SER A 412 44.60 -24.49 14.98
CA SER A 412 45.37 -24.14 16.18
C SER A 412 44.70 -23.01 16.94
N ALA A 413 44.48 -23.25 18.23
CA ALA A 413 44.05 -22.30 19.23
C ALA A 413 45.17 -21.30 19.59
N THR A 414 44.79 -20.07 19.92
CA THR A 414 45.49 -19.24 20.92
C THR A 414 44.48 -18.29 21.57
N GLY A 415 44.42 -18.35 22.89
CA GLY A 415 43.53 -17.55 23.72
C GLY A 415 44.04 -16.13 23.98
N MET A 416 43.12 -15.28 24.43
CA MET A 416 43.43 -14.03 25.11
C MET A 416 42.74 -14.01 26.48
N THR A 417 43.54 -13.69 27.48
CA THR A 417 43.26 -13.60 28.91
C THR A 417 42.56 -12.30 29.27
N THR A 418 41.56 -12.37 30.16
CA THR A 418 40.85 -11.23 30.76
C THR A 418 41.63 -10.66 31.95
N SER A 419 41.68 -9.33 32.06
CA SER A 419 42.23 -8.58 33.19
C SER A 419 41.15 -8.34 34.26
N SER A 420 41.51 -8.47 35.53
CA SER A 420 40.65 -8.44 36.71
C SER A 420 40.21 -7.03 37.18
N SER A 421 40.21 -6.02 36.29
CA SER A 421 39.79 -4.64 36.62
C SER A 421 38.38 -4.26 36.15
N ASP A 422 37.75 -5.05 35.28
CA ASP A 422 36.51 -4.61 34.59
C ASP A 422 35.20 -5.02 35.30
N VAL A 423 35.27 -5.86 36.34
CA VAL A 423 34.08 -6.33 37.08
C VAL A 423 33.62 -5.30 38.14
N VAL A 424 34.52 -4.44 38.63
CA VAL A 424 34.18 -3.47 39.69
C VAL A 424 33.51 -2.20 39.14
N VAL A 425 33.84 -1.80 37.91
CA VAL A 425 33.26 -0.60 37.26
C VAL A 425 31.84 -0.88 36.74
N LEU A 426 31.59 -2.09 36.24
CA LEU A 426 30.25 -2.53 35.82
C LEU A 426 29.30 -2.73 37.01
N GLY A 427 29.79 -3.19 38.16
CA GLY A 427 28.98 -3.33 39.38
C GLY A 427 28.54 -2.00 39.98
N LEU A 428 29.39 -0.96 39.97
CA LEU A 428 29.04 0.35 40.51
C LEU A 428 28.03 1.10 39.64
N GLY A 429 28.09 0.92 38.32
CA GLY A 429 27.16 1.53 37.36
C GLY A 429 25.72 1.04 37.51
N VAL A 430 25.53 -0.26 37.78
CA VAL A 430 24.20 -0.87 37.94
C VAL A 430 23.52 -0.41 39.24
N VAL A 431 24.28 -0.24 40.34
CA VAL A 431 23.74 0.23 41.62
C VAL A 431 23.36 1.72 41.58
N LEU A 432 24.16 2.55 40.90
CA LEU A 432 23.86 3.98 40.75
C LEU A 432 22.68 4.23 39.79
N ALA A 433 22.54 3.41 38.74
CA ALA A 433 21.38 3.44 37.85
C ALA A 433 20.09 3.02 38.58
N GLY A 434 20.17 2.00 39.44
CA GLY A 434 19.04 1.58 40.29
C GLY A 434 18.60 2.67 41.28
N LEU A 435 19.53 3.34 41.95
CA LEU A 435 19.19 4.44 42.87
C LEU A 435 18.60 5.67 42.18
N TYR A 436 18.98 5.93 40.92
CA TYR A 436 18.43 7.01 40.11
C TYR A 436 17.00 6.73 39.63
N LEU A 437 16.71 5.48 39.21
CA LEU A 437 15.41 5.08 38.68
C LEU A 437 14.30 4.98 39.75
N PHE A 438 14.66 4.73 41.02
CA PHE A 438 13.69 4.58 42.13
C PHE A 438 13.64 5.76 43.11
N LYS A 439 14.33 6.86 42.78
CA LYS A 439 14.42 8.08 43.61
C LYS A 439 13.04 8.62 44.06
N ASP A 440 12.05 8.61 43.17
CA ASP A 440 10.74 9.20 43.43
C ASP A 440 9.80 8.27 44.23
N GLN A 441 10.12 6.98 44.33
CA GLN A 441 9.42 6.02 45.20
C GLN A 441 9.99 6.00 46.64
N LEU A 442 11.26 6.37 46.83
CA LEU A 442 11.92 6.42 48.14
C LEU A 442 11.63 7.70 48.95
N PHE A 443 11.13 8.77 48.32
CA PHE A 443 10.93 10.10 48.96
C PHE A 443 9.57 10.76 48.72
N ALA A 444 8.48 9.99 48.63
CA ALA A 444 7.14 10.54 48.47
C ALA A 444 6.61 11.17 49.79
N THR A 445 6.69 12.51 49.92
CA THR A 445 5.90 13.26 50.92
C THR A 445 4.54 13.65 50.36
N SER A 446 3.49 13.23 51.07
CA SER A 446 2.06 13.40 50.82
C SER A 446 1.57 14.82 50.51
N LYS A 447 0.68 14.97 49.51
CA LYS A 447 -0.18 16.16 49.29
C LYS A 447 -1.60 15.77 48.78
N PRO A 448 -2.60 16.67 48.90
CA PRO A 448 -3.91 16.36 49.48
C PRO A 448 -5.01 15.99 48.47
N ARG A 449 -6.05 15.34 49.02
CA ARG A 449 -7.29 14.89 48.37
C ARG A 449 -8.08 16.04 47.72
N ILE A 450 -8.37 15.89 46.43
CA ILE A 450 -9.46 16.58 45.73
C ILE A 450 -10.55 15.53 45.46
N THR A 451 -11.75 15.79 45.97
CA THR A 451 -12.96 14.97 45.78
C THR A 451 -13.49 15.10 44.35
N PRO A 452 -13.74 14.01 43.60
CA PRO A 452 -14.49 14.05 42.36
C PRO A 452 -16.00 14.13 42.64
N VAL A 453 -16.68 14.99 41.89
CA VAL A 453 -18.14 15.02 41.79
C VAL A 453 -18.59 13.81 40.98
N ALA A 454 -19.53 13.04 41.53
CA ALA A 454 -19.95 11.73 41.04
C ALA A 454 -20.64 11.80 39.67
N SER A 455 -20.13 11.05 38.69
CA SER A 455 -20.92 10.50 37.59
C SER A 455 -21.66 9.26 38.11
N LYS A 456 -22.93 9.12 37.73
CA LYS A 456 -23.75 7.96 38.09
C LYS A 456 -23.14 6.69 37.50
N SER A 457 -23.02 5.70 38.37
CA SER A 457 -22.35 4.42 38.22
C SER A 457 -22.86 3.62 37.02
N ALA A 458 -21.96 3.31 36.08
CA ALA A 458 -22.03 2.04 35.36
C ALA A 458 -21.59 0.93 36.33
N VAL A 459 -22.24 -0.22 36.22
CA VAL A 459 -22.09 -1.37 37.10
C VAL A 459 -20.62 -1.79 37.23
N ASN A 460 -20.14 -1.88 38.48
CA ASN A 460 -18.79 -2.30 38.84
C ASN A 460 -18.53 -3.76 38.44
N GLY A 461 -17.61 -3.98 37.50
CA GLY A 461 -16.81 -5.21 37.41
C GLY A 461 -15.44 -4.97 38.05
N SER A 462 -15.05 -5.78 39.03
CA SER A 462 -13.80 -5.67 39.80
C SER A 462 -12.56 -6.20 39.07
N GLY A 463 -12.48 -6.04 37.74
CA GLY A 463 -11.42 -6.62 36.88
C GLY A 463 -10.38 -5.59 36.41
N ASN A 464 -9.27 -6.08 35.83
CA ASN A 464 -8.29 -5.25 35.11
C ASN A 464 -8.99 -4.59 33.90
N PRO A 465 -9.09 -3.25 33.80
CA PRO A 465 -9.75 -2.58 32.68
C PRO A 465 -9.04 -2.78 31.34
N ARG A 466 -7.79 -3.25 31.35
CA ARG A 466 -6.98 -3.56 30.16
C ARG A 466 -7.11 -5.01 29.69
N ASP A 467 -7.85 -5.86 30.41
CA ASP A 467 -8.12 -7.24 30.02
C ASP A 467 -9.32 -7.31 29.06
N PHE A 468 -9.06 -7.45 27.77
CA PHE A 468 -10.11 -7.52 26.75
C PHE A 468 -10.86 -8.86 26.77
N VAL A 469 -10.23 -9.97 27.17
CA VAL A 469 -10.86 -11.30 27.23
C VAL A 469 -11.93 -11.31 28.32
N ALA A 470 -11.66 -10.70 29.49
CA ALA A 470 -12.68 -10.51 30.53
C ALA A 470 -13.87 -9.68 30.00
N LYS A 471 -13.61 -8.58 29.27
CA LYS A 471 -14.68 -7.76 28.67
C LYS A 471 -15.48 -8.53 27.62
N MET A 472 -14.83 -9.38 26.83
CA MET A 472 -15.54 -10.26 25.88
C MET A 472 -16.46 -11.24 26.59
N LYS A 473 -15.98 -11.89 27.66
CA LYS A 473 -16.77 -12.82 28.48
C LYS A 473 -17.98 -12.12 29.11
N ASP A 474 -17.76 -10.96 29.75
CA ASP A 474 -18.84 -10.17 30.37
C ASP A 474 -19.86 -9.67 29.34
N GLY A 475 -19.38 -9.22 28.18
CA GLY A 475 -20.21 -8.72 27.08
C GLY A 475 -20.77 -9.81 26.17
N LYS A 476 -20.50 -11.09 26.44
CA LYS A 476 -20.80 -12.24 25.57
C LYS A 476 -20.41 -12.00 24.10
N LYS A 477 -19.28 -11.33 23.89
CA LYS A 477 -18.76 -10.98 22.56
C LYS A 477 -18.02 -12.19 21.99
N ARG A 478 -18.28 -12.52 20.72
CA ARG A 478 -17.61 -13.63 20.01
C ARG A 478 -16.49 -13.16 19.08
N LEU A 479 -16.34 -11.84 18.94
CA LEU A 479 -15.32 -11.22 18.10
C LEU A 479 -14.60 -10.12 18.84
N VAL A 480 -13.30 -10.03 18.64
CA VAL A 480 -12.49 -8.86 18.99
C VAL A 480 -11.83 -8.33 17.73
N ILE A 481 -11.84 -7.00 17.55
CA ILE A 481 -11.27 -6.35 16.37
C ILE A 481 -10.29 -5.28 16.85
N PHE A 482 -9.00 -5.50 16.61
CA PHE A 482 -7.94 -4.54 16.89
C PHE A 482 -7.66 -3.68 15.67
N TYR A 483 -7.44 -2.38 15.88
CA TYR A 483 -7.07 -1.46 14.80
C TYR A 483 -5.76 -0.70 15.09
N GLY A 484 -4.81 -0.76 14.16
CA GLY A 484 -3.65 0.12 14.15
C GLY A 484 -3.91 1.31 13.23
N SER A 485 -4.14 2.51 13.77
CA SER A 485 -4.57 3.68 12.98
C SER A 485 -3.88 4.98 13.38
N GLN A 486 -3.41 5.74 12.38
CA GLN A 486 -2.85 7.09 12.61
C GLN A 486 -3.88 8.20 12.33
N THR A 487 -4.68 8.04 11.28
CA THR A 487 -5.63 9.04 10.75
C THR A 487 -7.09 8.63 10.92
N GLY A 488 -7.36 7.49 11.58
CA GLY A 488 -8.69 6.96 11.82
C GLY A 488 -9.19 5.97 10.76
N THR A 489 -8.50 5.81 9.62
CA THR A 489 -8.97 4.93 8.52
C THR A 489 -9.12 3.47 8.96
N ALA A 490 -8.08 2.89 9.58
CA ALA A 490 -8.16 1.51 10.08
C ALA A 490 -9.20 1.32 11.20
N GLU A 491 -9.40 2.32 12.06
CA GLU A 491 -10.45 2.31 13.09
C GLU A 491 -11.84 2.23 12.45
N GLU A 492 -12.07 3.01 11.40
CA GLU A 492 -13.31 3.02 10.65
C GLU A 492 -13.61 1.66 10.01
N TYR A 493 -12.64 1.03 9.34
CA TYR A 493 -12.80 -0.31 8.78
C TYR A 493 -13.05 -1.37 9.86
N ALA A 494 -12.40 -1.26 11.02
CA ALA A 494 -12.67 -2.15 12.15
C ALA A 494 -14.12 -2.01 12.66
N ILE A 495 -14.63 -0.79 12.76
CA ILE A 495 -16.02 -0.52 13.15
C ILE A 495 -16.99 -1.04 12.07
N ARG A 496 -16.68 -0.86 10.78
CA ARG A 496 -17.49 -1.39 9.66
C ARG A 496 -17.58 -2.91 9.71
N LEU A 497 -16.45 -3.60 9.91
CA LEU A 497 -16.42 -5.06 10.08
C LEU A 497 -17.23 -5.51 11.30
N ALA A 498 -17.17 -4.78 12.41
CA ALA A 498 -18.00 -5.09 13.59
C ALA A 498 -19.51 -4.96 13.31
N LYS A 499 -19.91 -3.90 12.60
CA LYS A 499 -21.32 -3.67 12.21
C LYS A 499 -21.80 -4.75 11.24
N GLU A 500 -20.99 -5.08 10.24
CA GLU A 500 -21.30 -6.12 9.26
C GLU A 500 -21.43 -7.50 9.93
N ALA A 501 -20.54 -7.85 10.89
CA ALA A 501 -20.65 -9.10 11.66
C ALA A 501 -22.00 -9.20 12.41
N LYS A 502 -22.44 -8.10 13.01
CA LYS A 502 -23.72 -8.02 13.72
C LYS A 502 -24.90 -8.12 12.76
N ALA A 503 -24.86 -7.38 11.65
CA ALA A 503 -25.94 -7.35 10.66
C ALA A 503 -26.09 -8.68 9.92
N LYS A 504 -24.99 -9.32 9.53
CA LYS A 504 -25.00 -10.61 8.79
C LYS A 504 -25.30 -11.79 9.71
N PHE A 505 -24.64 -11.88 10.85
CA PHE A 505 -24.59 -13.11 11.67
C PHE A 505 -25.16 -12.95 13.08
N GLY A 506 -25.60 -11.75 13.47
CA GLY A 506 -26.03 -11.47 14.85
C GLY A 506 -24.87 -11.49 15.86
N LEU A 507 -23.62 -11.47 15.40
CA LEU A 507 -22.45 -11.55 16.27
C LEU A 507 -22.09 -10.19 16.83
N SER A 508 -21.92 -10.14 18.15
CA SER A 508 -21.43 -8.94 18.82
C SER A 508 -19.90 -8.93 18.89
N SER A 509 -19.30 -7.80 18.51
CA SER A 509 -17.85 -7.58 18.51
C SER A 509 -17.42 -6.62 19.63
N LEU A 510 -16.16 -6.73 20.02
CA LEU A 510 -15.44 -5.76 20.85
C LEU A 510 -14.36 -5.08 19.98
N VAL A 511 -14.53 -3.80 19.66
CA VAL A 511 -13.55 -3.05 18.87
C VAL A 511 -12.55 -2.37 19.83
N CYS A 512 -11.26 -2.59 19.60
CA CYS A 512 -10.19 -2.26 20.55
C CYS A 512 -9.08 -1.42 19.91
N ASP A 513 -8.75 -0.31 20.57
CA ASP A 513 -7.47 0.36 20.38
C ASP A 513 -6.37 -0.49 21.08
N PRO A 514 -5.39 -1.05 20.36
CA PRO A 514 -4.33 -1.86 20.95
C PRO A 514 -3.59 -1.18 22.11
N GLU A 515 -3.45 0.15 22.13
CA GLU A 515 -2.75 0.86 23.23
C GLU A 515 -3.50 0.74 24.58
N GLU A 516 -4.81 0.56 24.55
CA GLU A 516 -5.67 0.50 25.73
C GLU A 516 -5.72 -0.88 26.41
N TYR A 517 -5.15 -1.93 25.79
CA TYR A 517 -5.30 -3.32 26.23
C TYR A 517 -3.97 -4.07 26.41
N ASP A 518 -4.02 -5.12 27.23
CA ASP A 518 -2.93 -6.05 27.49
C ASP A 518 -3.11 -7.29 26.58
N PHE A 519 -2.03 -7.72 25.91
CA PHE A 519 -2.08 -8.76 24.87
C PHE A 519 -1.62 -10.14 25.35
N GLU A 520 -1.12 -10.22 26.58
CA GLU A 520 -0.70 -11.45 27.23
C GLU A 520 -1.83 -12.48 27.27
N ASN A 521 -3.09 -12.04 27.33
CA ASN A 521 -4.25 -12.93 27.42
C ASN A 521 -4.79 -13.38 26.06
N LEU A 522 -4.11 -13.09 24.95
CA LEU A 522 -4.60 -13.45 23.60
C LEU A 522 -4.74 -14.98 23.42
N ASP A 523 -3.96 -15.77 24.14
CA ASP A 523 -4.04 -17.23 24.19
C ASP A 523 -5.28 -17.75 24.94
N GLU A 524 -5.93 -16.92 25.76
CA GLU A 524 -7.16 -17.28 26.48
C GLU A 524 -8.43 -17.11 25.65
N LEU A 525 -8.33 -16.68 24.38
CA LEU A 525 -9.50 -16.48 23.53
C LEU A 525 -10.23 -17.82 23.29
N PRO A 526 -11.54 -17.92 23.56
CA PRO A 526 -12.27 -19.16 23.36
C PRO A 526 -12.27 -19.64 21.90
N ALA A 527 -12.31 -20.95 21.67
CA ALA A 527 -12.26 -21.56 20.33
C ALA A 527 -13.45 -21.22 19.41
N ASP A 528 -14.57 -20.76 19.99
CA ASP A 528 -15.76 -20.28 19.29
C ASP A 528 -15.74 -18.76 19.04
N CYS A 529 -14.61 -18.11 19.33
CA CYS A 529 -14.33 -16.69 19.08
C CYS A 529 -13.24 -16.51 18.00
N ALA A 530 -13.12 -15.30 17.45
CA ALA A 530 -12.06 -14.93 16.52
C ALA A 530 -11.54 -13.51 16.76
N ALA A 531 -10.28 -13.26 16.38
CA ALA A 531 -9.62 -11.96 16.48
C ALA A 531 -9.36 -11.36 15.08
N PHE A 532 -9.74 -10.11 14.86
CA PHE A 532 -9.51 -9.41 13.61
C PHE A 532 -8.45 -8.33 13.85
N PHE A 533 -7.52 -8.18 12.90
CA PHE A 533 -6.46 -7.17 12.95
C PHE A 533 -6.55 -6.27 11.71
N VAL A 534 -6.92 -5.01 11.92
CA VAL A 534 -7.05 -4.00 10.86
C VAL A 534 -5.89 -3.01 11.00
N MET A 535 -4.83 -3.17 10.22
CA MET A 535 -3.52 -2.60 10.55
C MET A 535 -3.00 -1.68 9.45
N ALA A 536 -2.92 -0.38 9.73
CA ALA A 536 -2.24 0.56 8.84
C ALA A 536 -0.71 0.50 9.00
N THR A 537 -0.01 0.69 7.89
CA THR A 537 1.44 0.90 7.85
C THR A 537 1.76 2.39 7.83
N TYR A 538 2.72 2.85 8.62
CA TYR A 538 3.12 4.26 8.69
C TYR A 538 4.62 4.45 8.43
N GLY A 539 5.03 5.67 8.05
CA GLY A 539 6.42 6.04 7.82
C GLY A 539 7.14 5.09 6.85
N GLU A 540 8.34 4.65 7.25
CA GLU A 540 9.17 3.70 6.50
C GLU A 540 8.84 2.24 6.88
N GLY A 541 7.55 1.88 6.90
CA GLY A 541 7.13 0.52 7.25
C GLY A 541 7.01 0.24 8.74
N GLU A 542 6.81 1.28 9.53
CA GLU A 542 6.59 1.24 10.98
C GLU A 542 5.11 1.00 11.31
N PRO A 543 4.79 0.42 12.49
CA PRO A 543 3.42 0.42 12.98
C PRO A 543 2.94 1.84 13.26
N THR A 544 1.62 2.00 13.26
CA THR A 544 0.97 3.19 13.81
C THR A 544 1.26 3.32 15.30
N ASP A 545 1.26 4.56 15.82
CA ASP A 545 1.68 4.85 17.20
C ASP A 545 0.96 3.96 18.23
N ASN A 546 -0.35 3.74 18.02
CA ASN A 546 -1.19 2.97 18.93
C ASN A 546 -0.93 1.44 18.84
N ALA A 547 -0.28 0.96 17.79
CA ALA A 547 0.03 -0.45 17.56
C ALA A 547 1.50 -0.84 17.88
N VAL A 548 2.35 0.11 18.28
CA VAL A 548 3.77 -0.13 18.56
C VAL A 548 3.98 -1.25 19.58
N GLN A 549 3.29 -1.19 20.72
CA GLN A 549 3.44 -2.20 21.79
C GLN A 549 2.98 -3.59 21.35
N LEU A 550 1.88 -3.67 20.57
CA LEU A 550 1.39 -4.93 20.01
C LEU A 550 2.46 -5.58 19.11
N MET A 551 3.07 -4.79 18.22
CA MET A 551 4.12 -5.28 17.34
C MET A 551 5.36 -5.71 18.12
N GLN A 552 5.77 -4.95 19.14
CA GLN A 552 6.89 -5.33 20.01
C GLN A 552 6.65 -6.67 20.69
N ASN A 553 5.44 -6.91 21.20
CA ASN A 553 5.09 -8.20 21.82
C ASN A 553 5.16 -9.36 20.80
N PHE A 554 4.70 -9.13 19.56
CA PHE A 554 4.74 -10.14 18.49
C PHE A 554 6.15 -10.39 17.92
N GLU A 555 7.02 -9.40 17.93
CA GLU A 555 8.39 -9.49 17.39
C GLU A 555 9.42 -9.97 18.44
N ASP A 556 9.21 -9.73 19.73
CA ASP A 556 10.11 -10.18 20.80
C ASP A 556 9.93 -11.67 21.09
N GLU A 557 10.84 -12.53 20.61
CA GLU A 557 10.80 -14.00 20.81
C GLU A 557 10.70 -14.46 22.27
N SER A 558 11.09 -13.62 23.23
CA SER A 558 11.01 -13.92 24.67
C SER A 558 9.64 -13.63 25.29
N PHE A 559 8.76 -12.93 24.57
CA PHE A 559 7.41 -12.66 25.03
C PHE A 559 6.59 -13.97 25.14
N GLU A 560 5.98 -14.16 26.31
CA GLU A 560 5.11 -15.29 26.64
C GLU A 560 3.69 -14.78 26.88
N PHE A 561 2.70 -15.53 26.39
CA PHE A 561 1.30 -15.31 26.73
C PHE A 561 1.00 -15.84 28.14
N SER A 562 -0.22 -15.60 28.64
CA SER A 562 -0.66 -15.90 30.00
C SER A 562 -0.45 -17.37 30.40
N GLY A 563 -0.52 -18.30 29.44
CA GLY A 563 -0.21 -19.72 29.60
C GLY A 563 1.27 -20.08 29.75
N GLY A 564 2.18 -19.10 29.79
CA GLY A 564 3.64 -19.31 29.91
C GLY A 564 4.26 -19.90 28.63
N SER A 565 3.67 -19.61 27.47
CA SER A 565 4.11 -20.08 26.16
C SER A 565 3.91 -18.99 25.12
N ARG A 566 4.69 -19.04 24.03
CA ARG A 566 4.52 -18.17 22.85
C ARG A 566 3.47 -18.70 21.85
N THR A 567 2.88 -19.85 22.11
CA THR A 567 1.96 -20.51 21.16
C THR A 567 0.52 -20.01 21.29
N LEU A 568 -0.14 -19.76 20.17
CA LEU A 568 -1.55 -19.37 20.04
C LEU A 568 -2.38 -20.48 19.37
N ASN A 569 -2.16 -21.73 19.79
CA ASN A 569 -2.82 -22.88 19.20
C ASN A 569 -4.35 -22.78 19.32
N GLY A 570 -5.04 -22.78 18.18
CA GLY A 570 -6.50 -22.73 18.12
C GLY A 570 -7.09 -21.32 18.09
N LEU A 571 -6.27 -20.26 18.22
CA LEU A 571 -6.72 -18.89 17.93
C LEU A 571 -7.07 -18.79 16.45
N LYS A 572 -8.29 -18.34 16.15
CA LYS A 572 -8.71 -18.02 14.78
C LYS A 572 -8.60 -16.53 14.55
N TYR A 573 -8.04 -16.11 13.40
CA TYR A 573 -7.85 -14.70 13.14
C TYR A 573 -8.05 -14.27 11.68
N VAL A 574 -8.32 -12.98 11.48
CA VAL A 574 -8.44 -12.31 10.17
C VAL A 574 -7.52 -11.09 10.16
N VAL A 575 -6.92 -10.75 9.01
CA VAL A 575 -6.08 -9.55 8.86
C VAL A 575 -6.50 -8.75 7.63
N PHE A 576 -6.65 -7.44 7.82
CA PHE A 576 -6.77 -6.45 6.75
C PHE A 576 -5.69 -5.38 6.94
N GLY A 577 -4.73 -5.31 6.01
CA GLY A 577 -3.70 -4.29 6.00
C GLY A 577 -4.14 -3.05 5.22
N LEU A 578 -3.80 -1.86 5.74
CA LEU A 578 -3.91 -0.61 5.01
C LEU A 578 -2.51 -0.11 4.66
N GLY A 579 -2.23 0.04 3.37
CA GLY A 579 -0.94 0.51 2.87
C GLY A 579 -1.10 1.41 1.65
N ASN A 580 0.03 1.82 1.09
CA ASN A 580 0.07 2.65 -0.11
C ASN A 580 1.30 2.23 -0.95
N LYS A 581 1.09 1.81 -2.21
CA LYS A 581 2.18 1.29 -3.07
C LYS A 581 3.20 2.35 -3.50
N THR A 582 2.94 3.62 -3.23
CA THR A 582 3.93 4.69 -3.45
C THR A 582 5.07 4.64 -2.43
N TYR A 583 4.87 3.96 -1.29
CA TYR A 583 5.89 3.73 -0.27
C TYR A 583 6.61 2.40 -0.48
N GLU A 584 7.89 2.35 -0.14
CA GLU A 584 8.74 1.15 -0.25
C GLU A 584 8.16 -0.05 0.51
N HIS A 585 7.66 0.20 1.71
CA HIS A 585 7.17 -0.82 2.63
C HIS A 585 5.65 -1.01 2.59
N TYR A 586 5.10 -1.21 1.38
CA TYR A 586 3.68 -1.46 1.17
C TYR A 586 3.11 -2.58 2.05
N ASN A 587 2.12 -2.23 2.89
CA ASN A 587 1.37 -3.15 3.76
C ASN A 587 2.22 -4.00 4.73
N VAL A 588 3.46 -3.58 5.02
CA VAL A 588 4.41 -4.43 5.77
C VAL A 588 3.89 -4.81 7.15
N ILE A 589 3.14 -3.94 7.84
CA ILE A 589 2.65 -4.23 9.20
C ILE A 589 1.55 -5.30 9.17
N GLY A 590 0.60 -5.21 8.24
CA GLY A 590 -0.40 -6.27 8.05
C GLY A 590 0.25 -7.62 7.74
N ARG A 591 1.30 -7.63 6.92
CA ARG A 591 2.09 -8.83 6.61
C ARG A 591 2.85 -9.38 7.81
N ARG A 592 3.45 -8.51 8.63
CA ARG A 592 4.18 -8.92 9.85
C ARG A 592 3.25 -9.50 10.90
N VAL A 593 2.09 -8.88 11.14
CA VAL A 593 1.07 -9.43 12.05
C VAL A 593 0.64 -10.82 11.60
N ASP A 594 0.32 -10.99 10.32
CA ASP A 594 -0.07 -12.28 9.76
C ASP A 594 1.02 -13.36 9.89
N ALA A 595 2.26 -13.01 9.57
CA ALA A 595 3.41 -13.91 9.69
C ALA A 595 3.67 -14.30 11.16
N ALA A 596 3.62 -13.36 12.09
CA ALA A 596 3.83 -13.61 13.51
C ALA A 596 2.74 -14.54 14.10
N LEU A 597 1.46 -14.25 13.82
CA LEU A 597 0.34 -15.08 14.29
C LEU A 597 0.40 -16.50 13.70
N THR A 598 0.72 -16.63 12.41
CA THR A 598 0.92 -17.94 11.76
C THR A 598 2.07 -18.71 12.42
N ALA A 599 3.21 -18.05 12.66
CA ALA A 599 4.38 -18.67 13.30
C ALA A 599 4.09 -19.12 14.74
N MET A 600 3.19 -18.42 15.44
CA MET A 600 2.72 -18.78 16.78
C MET A 600 1.66 -19.90 16.78
N GLY A 601 1.23 -20.41 15.62
CA GLY A 601 0.28 -21.52 15.50
C GLY A 601 -1.21 -21.13 15.47
N ALA A 602 -1.50 -19.84 15.30
CA ALA A 602 -2.86 -19.36 15.06
C ALA A 602 -3.35 -19.74 13.64
N VAL A 603 -4.66 -19.85 13.46
CA VAL A 603 -5.30 -20.26 12.21
C VAL A 603 -5.93 -19.04 11.52
N ARG A 604 -5.40 -18.68 10.35
CA ARG A 604 -5.97 -17.60 9.52
C ARG A 604 -7.30 -18.03 8.90
N ILE A 605 -8.31 -17.18 9.01
CA ILE A 605 -9.59 -17.29 8.32
C ILE A 605 -9.52 -16.44 7.05
N GLY A 606 -9.70 -17.07 5.90
CA GLY A 606 -9.65 -16.40 4.60
C GLY A 606 -8.25 -15.92 4.20
N GLU A 607 -8.20 -15.14 3.13
CA GLU A 607 -6.98 -14.47 2.69
C GLU A 607 -6.74 -13.17 3.48
N ARG A 608 -5.46 -12.83 3.65
CA ARG A 608 -5.08 -11.52 4.20
C ARG A 608 -5.48 -10.45 3.19
N GLY A 609 -6.27 -9.47 3.61
CA GLY A 609 -6.58 -8.31 2.79
C GLY A 609 -5.45 -7.28 2.82
N GLU A 610 -5.22 -6.60 1.70
CA GLU A 610 -4.21 -5.55 1.57
C GLU A 610 -4.78 -4.40 0.72
N GLY A 611 -5.20 -3.32 1.36
CA GLY A 611 -5.68 -2.12 0.67
C GLY A 611 -4.57 -1.17 0.26
N ASP A 612 -4.76 -0.48 -0.86
CA ASP A 612 -3.82 0.44 -1.51
C ASP A 612 -4.42 1.85 -1.66
N ASP A 613 -3.97 2.74 -0.78
CA ASP A 613 -4.42 4.14 -0.74
C ASP A 613 -3.97 4.96 -1.95
N ASP A 614 -3.05 4.46 -2.80
CA ASP A 614 -2.71 5.13 -4.08
C ASP A 614 -3.84 5.03 -5.11
N LYS A 615 -4.68 3.99 -5.01
CA LYS A 615 -5.77 3.73 -5.97
C LYS A 615 -7.13 3.98 -5.34
N SER A 616 -7.55 3.08 -4.45
CA SER A 616 -8.83 3.15 -3.75
C SER A 616 -8.85 2.11 -2.64
N MET A 617 -8.57 2.57 -1.42
CA MET A 617 -8.70 1.76 -0.20
C MET A 617 -10.10 1.12 -0.07
N GLU A 618 -11.13 1.88 -0.45
CA GLU A 618 -12.53 1.44 -0.39
C GLU A 618 -12.79 0.24 -1.30
N GLU A 619 -12.30 0.28 -2.54
CA GLU A 619 -12.55 -0.80 -3.50
C GLU A 619 -11.79 -2.07 -3.11
N ASP A 620 -10.55 -1.95 -2.64
CA ASP A 620 -9.78 -3.11 -2.17
C ASP A 620 -10.44 -3.77 -0.94
N TYR A 621 -11.02 -2.97 -0.03
CA TYR A 621 -11.83 -3.48 1.08
C TYR A 621 -13.07 -4.21 0.58
N LEU A 622 -13.82 -3.62 -0.35
CA LEU A 622 -15.06 -4.21 -0.88
C LEU A 622 -14.79 -5.52 -1.64
N GLU A 623 -13.70 -5.61 -2.40
CA GLU A 623 -13.30 -6.84 -3.12
C GLU A 623 -12.87 -7.95 -2.15
N TRP A 624 -12.19 -7.60 -1.06
CA TRP A 624 -11.74 -8.57 -0.06
C TRP A 624 -12.88 -9.05 0.86
N LYS A 625 -13.73 -8.14 1.34
CA LYS A 625 -14.63 -8.41 2.48
C LYS A 625 -15.61 -9.56 2.24
N ASP A 626 -16.13 -9.72 1.02
CA ASP A 626 -17.20 -10.68 0.76
C ASP A 626 -16.66 -12.11 0.80
N THR A 627 -15.53 -12.37 0.15
CA THR A 627 -14.83 -13.67 0.24
C THR A 627 -14.33 -13.96 1.66
N MET A 628 -13.93 -12.94 2.41
CA MET A 628 -13.57 -13.09 3.83
C MET A 628 -14.78 -13.50 4.67
N TRP A 629 -15.96 -12.87 4.48
CA TRP A 629 -17.16 -13.21 5.24
C TRP A 629 -17.65 -14.63 4.98
N GLU A 630 -17.53 -15.12 3.74
CA GLU A 630 -17.82 -16.52 3.40
C GLU A 630 -16.89 -17.49 4.15
N ALA A 631 -15.58 -17.22 4.15
CA ALA A 631 -14.60 -18.02 4.89
C ALA A 631 -14.85 -17.97 6.40
N PHE A 632 -15.20 -16.80 6.93
CA PHE A 632 -15.53 -16.59 8.32
C PHE A 632 -16.77 -17.37 8.74
N ALA A 633 -17.84 -17.34 7.94
CA ALA A 633 -19.06 -18.09 8.19
C ALA A 633 -18.78 -19.60 8.31
N ALA A 634 -17.99 -20.14 7.38
CA ALA A 634 -17.56 -21.54 7.39
C ALA A 634 -16.71 -21.89 8.61
N ALA A 635 -15.73 -21.05 8.97
CA ALA A 635 -14.80 -21.31 10.08
C ALA A 635 -15.44 -21.16 11.47
N MET A 636 -16.47 -20.32 11.58
CA MET A 636 -17.16 -20.01 12.84
C MET A 636 -18.49 -20.76 13.01
N GLY A 637 -18.95 -21.46 11.97
CA GLY A 637 -20.21 -22.20 11.98
C GLY A 637 -21.42 -21.29 12.17
N VAL A 638 -21.44 -20.14 11.49
CA VAL A 638 -22.52 -19.16 11.56
C VAL A 638 -23.20 -19.01 10.20
N GLU A 639 -24.51 -18.73 10.20
CA GLU A 639 -25.30 -18.58 8.98
C GLU A 639 -25.68 -17.10 8.78
N GLU A 640 -25.62 -16.64 7.53
CA GLU A 640 -26.10 -15.30 7.18
C GLU A 640 -27.62 -15.18 7.36
N GLY A 641 -28.07 -13.98 7.73
CA GLY A 641 -29.49 -13.68 7.95
C GLY A 641 -29.98 -13.93 9.38
N GLN A 642 -29.09 -14.37 10.29
CA GLN A 642 -29.38 -14.41 11.72
C GLN A 642 -29.30 -13.02 12.39
N GLY A 643 -28.65 -12.06 11.74
CA GLY A 643 -28.63 -10.67 12.15
C GLY A 643 -29.80 -9.84 11.59
N GLY A 644 -29.91 -8.60 12.04
CA GLY A 644 -30.89 -7.64 11.54
C GLY A 644 -30.30 -6.24 11.44
N ASP A 645 -30.95 -5.37 10.66
CA ASP A 645 -30.63 -3.94 10.57
C ASP A 645 -31.01 -3.27 11.90
N THR A 646 -30.09 -3.31 12.87
CA THR A 646 -30.22 -2.53 14.10
C THR A 646 -29.43 -1.23 13.95
N PRO A 647 -30.05 -0.06 14.18
CA PRO A 647 -29.31 1.20 14.26
C PRO A 647 -28.16 1.12 15.27
N ASP A 648 -27.06 1.83 15.00
CA ASP A 648 -25.96 1.97 15.97
C ASP A 648 -26.30 2.99 17.05
N PHE A 649 -27.10 3.98 16.66
CA PHE A 649 -27.41 5.15 17.47
C PHE A 649 -28.91 5.41 17.48
N VAL A 650 -29.39 6.02 18.56
CA VAL A 650 -30.69 6.67 18.60
C VAL A 650 -30.46 8.17 18.65
N VAL A 651 -31.10 8.89 17.72
CA VAL A 651 -31.11 10.35 17.71
C VAL A 651 -32.48 10.82 18.21
N SER A 652 -32.47 11.64 19.25
CA SER A 652 -33.69 12.19 19.85
C SER A 652 -33.59 13.70 20.00
N GLU A 653 -34.59 14.45 19.53
CA GLU A 653 -34.70 15.87 19.82
C GLU A 653 -35.03 16.11 21.30
N LEU A 654 -34.31 17.03 21.94
CA LEU A 654 -34.39 17.29 23.37
C LEU A 654 -35.21 18.56 23.61
N GLU A 655 -36.44 18.40 24.10
CA GLU A 655 -37.36 19.51 24.41
C GLU A 655 -36.83 20.47 25.48
N ALA A 656 -36.03 19.98 26.44
CA ALA A 656 -35.44 20.77 27.50
C ALA A 656 -33.94 20.48 27.65
N HIS A 657 -33.13 21.53 27.55
CA HIS A 657 -31.68 21.44 27.69
C HIS A 657 -31.14 22.78 28.22
N ALA A 658 -30.01 22.73 28.93
CA ALA A 658 -29.33 23.94 29.36
C ALA A 658 -28.45 24.45 28.20
N PRO A 659 -28.67 25.65 27.64
CA PRO A 659 -27.97 26.12 26.43
C PRO A 659 -26.44 26.10 26.54
N GLU A 660 -25.90 26.25 27.74
CA GLU A 660 -24.47 26.20 28.04
C GLU A 660 -23.86 24.80 28.02
N LYS A 661 -24.70 23.75 28.01
CA LYS A 661 -24.27 22.33 27.96
C LYS A 661 -24.36 21.73 26.55
N VAL A 662 -24.93 22.47 25.60
CA VAL A 662 -25.04 22.05 24.19
C VAL A 662 -23.73 22.36 23.48
N TYR A 663 -23.16 21.36 22.82
CA TYR A 663 -21.99 21.54 21.98
C TYR A 663 -22.41 22.12 20.62
N LEU A 664 -21.71 23.16 20.16
CA LEU A 664 -21.96 23.87 18.90
C LEU A 664 -20.74 23.81 17.96
N GLY A 665 -19.84 22.85 18.20
CA GLY A 665 -18.61 22.63 17.45
C GLY A 665 -17.38 22.43 18.33
N GLU A 666 -17.50 22.58 19.66
CA GLU A 666 -16.42 22.31 20.59
C GLU A 666 -16.09 20.81 20.66
N TYR A 667 -14.80 20.45 20.59
CA TYR A 667 -14.35 19.06 20.56
C TYR A 667 -14.31 18.36 21.93
N SER A 668 -14.40 19.12 23.03
CA SER A 668 -14.29 18.57 24.38
C SER A 668 -15.12 19.34 25.40
N ALA A 669 -15.49 18.68 26.50
CA ALA A 669 -16.14 19.33 27.64
C ALA A 669 -15.30 20.49 28.20
N ARG A 670 -13.97 20.40 28.11
CA ARG A 670 -13.05 21.45 28.54
C ARG A 670 -13.13 22.67 27.65
N ALA A 671 -13.24 22.47 26.33
CA ALA A 671 -13.41 23.54 25.36
C ALA A 671 -14.76 24.25 25.56
N LEU A 672 -15.84 23.48 25.76
CA LEU A 672 -17.17 24.02 26.06
C LEU A 672 -17.18 24.87 27.34
N THR A 673 -16.55 24.38 28.42
CA THR A 673 -16.48 25.07 29.71
C THR A 673 -15.34 26.07 29.83
N LYS A 674 -14.51 26.22 28.79
CA LYS A 674 -13.30 27.07 28.74
C LYS A 674 -12.32 26.81 29.89
N THR A 675 -12.26 25.57 30.38
CA THR A 675 -11.31 25.16 31.43
C THR A 675 -9.91 24.91 30.84
N LYS A 676 -8.86 25.27 31.59
CA LYS A 676 -7.47 25.01 31.18
C LYS A 676 -7.19 23.51 31.14
N GLY A 677 -6.41 23.07 30.16
CA GLY A 677 -6.00 21.68 30.00
C GLY A 677 -4.89 21.52 28.96
N ILE A 678 -4.44 20.28 28.79
CA ILE A 678 -3.50 19.91 27.73
C ILE A 678 -4.23 20.05 26.37
N HIS A 679 -3.48 20.52 25.37
CA HIS A 679 -3.96 20.66 24.00
C HIS A 679 -3.36 19.57 23.12
N ASP A 680 -4.24 18.75 22.58
CA ASP A 680 -3.96 17.58 21.75
C ASP A 680 -5.09 17.42 20.71
N ALA A 681 -5.13 16.29 20.00
CA ALA A 681 -6.19 16.01 19.03
C ALA A 681 -7.60 15.93 19.66
N LYS A 682 -7.73 15.55 20.93
CA LYS A 682 -9.02 15.46 21.64
C LYS A 682 -9.47 16.82 22.19
N ASN A 683 -8.53 17.75 22.36
CA ASN A 683 -8.78 19.10 22.87
C ASN A 683 -7.93 20.16 22.13
N PRO A 684 -8.18 20.41 20.83
CA PRO A 684 -7.40 21.34 20.05
C PRO A 684 -7.48 22.76 20.62
N TYR A 685 -6.40 23.51 20.47
CA TYR A 685 -6.29 24.88 20.90
C TYR A 685 -6.77 25.83 19.80
N ALA A 686 -7.74 26.69 20.08
CA ALA A 686 -8.15 27.75 19.18
C ALA A 686 -7.07 28.85 19.14
N ALA A 687 -6.07 28.68 18.27
CA ALA A 687 -4.92 29.57 18.18
C ALA A 687 -5.26 30.84 17.38
N PRO A 688 -5.03 32.04 17.93
CA PRO A 688 -5.09 33.29 17.18
C PRO A 688 -4.13 33.28 15.98
N ILE A 689 -4.60 33.82 14.86
CA ILE A 689 -3.80 33.99 13.65
C ILE A 689 -3.23 35.42 13.68
N ASN A 690 -1.91 35.53 13.81
CA ASN A 690 -1.22 36.82 13.82
C ASN A 690 -1.02 37.35 12.40
N THR A 691 -0.61 36.47 11.50
CA THR A 691 -0.23 36.79 10.12
C THR A 691 -0.82 35.73 9.20
N ALA A 692 -1.43 36.16 8.10
CA ALA A 692 -1.82 35.30 7.00
C ALA A 692 -1.55 36.01 5.66
N ARG A 693 -0.65 35.49 4.84
CA ARG A 693 -0.26 36.15 3.59
C ARG A 693 -0.02 35.16 2.45
N GLU A 694 -0.20 35.66 1.24
CA GLU A 694 0.09 34.92 0.02
C GLU A 694 1.62 34.78 -0.15
N LEU A 695 2.07 33.63 -0.62
CA LEU A 695 3.48 33.33 -0.95
C LEU A 695 3.73 33.29 -2.45
N PHE A 696 2.69 33.03 -3.26
CA PHE A 696 2.81 33.10 -4.71
C PHE A 696 2.63 34.52 -5.21
N ALA A 697 3.13 34.79 -6.41
CA ALA A 697 2.99 36.10 -7.03
C ALA A 697 1.51 36.39 -7.35
N PRO A 698 1.07 37.67 -7.32
CA PRO A 698 -0.33 38.04 -7.55
C PRO A 698 -0.92 37.60 -8.91
N HIS A 699 -0.06 37.30 -9.89
CA HIS A 699 -0.45 36.86 -11.22
C HIS A 699 -0.52 35.33 -11.37
N SER A 700 -0.19 34.56 -10.32
CA SER A 700 -0.29 33.10 -10.36
C SER A 700 -1.75 32.64 -10.37
N ASP A 701 -2.03 31.56 -11.09
CA ASP A 701 -3.34 30.89 -11.10
C ASP A 701 -3.57 30.02 -9.85
N ARG A 702 -2.54 29.87 -9.00
CA ARG A 702 -2.53 29.08 -7.76
C ARG A 702 -2.30 29.97 -6.55
N ASN A 703 -2.50 29.40 -5.37
CA ASN A 703 -2.29 30.08 -4.09
C ASN A 703 -1.42 29.20 -3.19
N CYS A 704 -0.56 29.82 -2.39
CA CYS A 704 0.16 29.20 -1.30
C CYS A 704 0.18 30.16 -0.11
N VAL A 705 -0.42 29.76 1.00
CA VAL A 705 -0.64 30.64 2.14
C VAL A 705 0.41 30.38 3.22
N HIS A 706 1.05 31.45 3.69
CA HIS A 706 1.78 31.47 4.96
C HIS A 706 0.84 31.87 6.09
N ILE A 707 0.80 31.10 7.17
CA ILE A 707 -0.02 31.40 8.35
C ILE A 707 0.79 31.24 9.63
N GLU A 708 0.66 32.19 10.55
CA GLU A 708 1.29 32.19 11.87
C GLU A 708 0.25 32.05 12.98
N PHE A 709 0.30 30.93 13.70
CA PHE A 709 -0.58 30.63 14.82
C PHE A 709 0.10 31.00 16.13
N ASN A 710 -0.51 31.89 16.90
CA ASN A 710 -0.06 32.26 18.23
C ASN A 710 -0.42 31.18 19.25
N THR A 711 0.58 30.68 19.95
CA THR A 711 0.51 29.65 20.99
C THR A 711 1.00 30.15 22.36
N GLU A 712 1.31 31.44 22.49
CA GLU A 712 1.73 32.03 23.75
C GLU A 712 0.67 31.82 24.84
N GLY A 713 1.11 31.41 26.03
CA GLY A 713 0.22 31.13 27.16
C GLY A 713 -0.67 29.89 27.03
N SER A 714 -0.67 29.19 25.88
CA SER A 714 -1.45 27.96 25.67
C SER A 714 -0.87 26.73 26.38
N GLY A 715 0.43 26.72 26.64
CA GLY A 715 1.16 25.54 27.13
C GLY A 715 1.55 24.55 26.03
N ILE A 716 1.19 24.81 24.76
CA ILE A 716 1.69 24.04 23.62
C ILE A 716 3.19 24.26 23.47
N THR A 717 3.91 23.17 23.19
CA THR A 717 5.32 23.22 22.82
C THR A 717 5.54 22.39 21.57
N TYR A 718 6.48 22.82 20.73
CA TYR A 718 6.86 22.12 19.50
C TYR A 718 8.38 22.16 19.31
N GLN A 719 8.88 21.35 18.39
CA GLN A 719 10.25 21.36 17.89
C GLN A 719 10.23 21.54 16.37
N HIS A 720 11.33 22.03 15.80
CA HIS A 720 11.49 22.07 14.34
C HIS A 720 11.31 20.68 13.74
N GLY A 721 10.56 20.60 12.64
CA GLY A 721 10.19 19.33 11.99
C GLY A 721 8.99 18.60 12.59
N ASP A 722 8.38 19.10 13.68
CA ASP A 722 7.05 18.64 14.11
C ASP A 722 5.96 19.00 13.08
N HIS A 723 4.79 18.39 13.25
CA HIS A 723 3.62 18.65 12.41
C HIS A 723 2.56 19.44 13.18
N LEU A 724 1.87 20.33 12.46
CA LEU A 724 0.70 21.07 12.93
C LEU A 724 -0.57 20.42 12.38
N GLY A 725 -1.42 19.88 13.24
CA GLY A 725 -2.75 19.42 12.86
C GLY A 725 -3.77 20.55 12.99
N VAL A 726 -4.31 21.03 11.88
CA VAL A 726 -5.36 22.05 11.82
C VAL A 726 -6.71 21.37 11.63
N TRP A 727 -7.70 21.74 12.44
CA TRP A 727 -9.06 21.19 12.38
C TRP A 727 -9.96 22.08 11.52
N PRO A 728 -10.30 21.68 10.27
CA PRO A 728 -11.18 22.46 9.42
C PRO A 728 -12.65 22.27 9.81
N ILE A 729 -13.54 22.96 9.10
CA ILE A 729 -15.00 22.78 9.17
C ILE A 729 -15.55 22.65 7.75
N ASN A 730 -16.71 22.01 7.59
CA ASN A 730 -17.31 21.84 6.27
C ASN A 730 -17.82 23.17 5.68
N PRO A 731 -17.79 23.34 4.34
CA PRO A 731 -18.27 24.54 3.69
C PRO A 731 -19.78 24.73 3.86
N ASP A 732 -20.23 25.99 3.96
CA ASP A 732 -21.63 26.34 4.17
C ASP A 732 -22.55 25.74 3.11
N LEU A 733 -22.11 25.75 1.85
CA LEU A 733 -22.87 25.22 0.72
C LEU A 733 -23.22 23.73 0.92
N GLU A 734 -22.24 22.92 1.35
CA GLU A 734 -22.42 21.48 1.50
C GLU A 734 -23.22 21.11 2.74
N VAL A 735 -23.02 21.85 3.84
CA VAL A 735 -23.85 21.72 5.04
C VAL A 735 -25.31 22.00 4.69
N ASN A 736 -25.58 23.10 4.00
CA ASN A 736 -26.93 23.46 3.57
C ASN A 736 -27.49 22.45 2.58
N ARG A 737 -26.68 21.92 1.66
CA ARG A 737 -27.09 20.89 0.70
C ARG A 737 -27.63 19.66 1.41
N LEU A 738 -26.84 19.10 2.32
CA LEU A 738 -27.25 17.90 3.04
C LEU A 738 -28.42 18.17 4.00
N LEU A 739 -28.46 19.33 4.66
CA LEU A 739 -29.61 19.73 5.48
C LEU A 739 -30.91 19.81 4.66
N CYS A 740 -30.88 20.41 3.47
CA CYS A 740 -32.02 20.47 2.56
C CYS A 740 -32.43 19.07 2.09
N THR A 741 -31.47 18.24 1.67
CA THR A 741 -31.70 16.84 1.24
C THR A 741 -32.36 16.01 2.35
N LEU A 742 -31.96 16.20 3.62
CA LEU A 742 -32.56 15.50 4.76
C LEU A 742 -33.86 16.16 5.27
N GLY A 743 -34.23 17.32 4.72
CA GLY A 743 -35.38 18.12 5.19
C GLY A 743 -35.21 18.64 6.62
N LEU A 744 -33.96 18.92 7.02
CA LEU A 744 -33.56 19.42 8.34
C LEU A 744 -33.09 20.88 8.32
N TYR A 745 -33.15 21.56 7.16
CA TYR A 745 -32.67 22.95 7.02
C TYR A 745 -33.33 23.93 8.00
N ASP A 746 -34.66 23.90 8.11
CA ASP A 746 -35.40 24.77 9.03
C ASP A 746 -35.30 24.32 10.50
N ASN A 747 -34.87 23.07 10.74
CA ASN A 747 -34.69 22.50 12.08
C ASN A 747 -33.22 22.27 12.45
N GLN A 748 -32.28 22.94 11.76
CA GLN A 748 -30.85 22.65 11.89
C GLN A 748 -30.29 22.94 13.29
N ASP A 749 -30.93 23.86 14.01
CA ASP A 749 -30.57 24.27 15.37
C ASP A 749 -31.29 23.47 16.46
N ALA A 750 -32.16 22.51 16.09
CA ALA A 750 -32.75 21.62 17.07
C ALA A 750 -31.67 20.85 17.83
N VAL A 751 -31.79 20.85 19.14
CA VAL A 751 -30.86 20.16 20.02
C VAL A 751 -31.21 18.68 20.08
N ILE A 752 -30.22 17.86 19.76
CA ILE A 752 -30.31 16.41 19.70
C ILE A 752 -29.41 15.76 20.75
N GLY A 753 -29.95 14.73 21.38
CA GLY A 753 -29.19 13.70 22.06
C GLY A 753 -28.88 12.58 21.08
N ILE A 754 -27.69 12.00 21.18
CA ILE A 754 -27.34 10.78 20.46
C ILE A 754 -26.84 9.77 21.48
N GLU A 755 -27.47 8.62 21.51
CA GLU A 755 -27.12 7.53 22.40
C GLU A 755 -26.68 6.32 21.58
N SER A 756 -25.59 5.68 21.99
CA SER A 756 -25.19 4.41 21.39
C SER A 756 -26.04 3.28 21.94
N LEU A 757 -26.58 2.46 21.03
CA LEU A 757 -27.34 1.26 21.37
C LEU A 757 -26.43 0.09 21.80
N ASP A 758 -25.16 0.10 21.41
CA ASP A 758 -24.12 -0.82 21.89
C ASP A 758 -22.79 -0.06 22.07
N PRO A 759 -22.56 0.58 23.23
CA PRO A 759 -21.37 1.39 23.48
C PRO A 759 -20.04 0.62 23.41
N ALA A 760 -20.09 -0.72 23.46
CA ALA A 760 -18.91 -1.57 23.27
C ALA A 760 -18.57 -1.79 21.79
N LEU A 761 -19.51 -1.54 20.88
CA LEU A 761 -19.35 -1.67 19.43
C LEU A 761 -19.09 -0.31 18.77
N ALA A 762 -19.89 0.70 19.09
CA ALA A 762 -19.74 2.04 18.54
C ALA A 762 -20.04 3.10 19.61
N LYS A 763 -19.02 3.86 20.01
CA LYS A 763 -19.24 5.06 20.84
C LYS A 763 -19.67 6.22 19.94
N VAL A 764 -20.43 7.15 20.50
CA VAL A 764 -20.83 8.36 19.77
C VAL A 764 -19.59 9.14 19.33
N PRO A 765 -19.46 9.50 18.03
CA PRO A 765 -18.34 10.20 17.43
C PRO A 765 -17.64 11.26 18.25
N PHE A 766 -18.52 12.11 18.75
CA PHE A 766 -18.34 13.51 19.03
C PHE A 766 -19.17 13.90 20.26
N PRO A 767 -18.91 15.07 20.86
CA PRO A 767 -19.64 15.51 22.02
C PRO A 767 -21.15 15.72 21.75
N VAL A 768 -21.96 15.30 22.71
CA VAL A 768 -23.43 15.46 22.75
C VAL A 768 -23.87 15.94 24.14
N PRO A 769 -25.01 16.63 24.28
CA PRO A 769 -25.99 17.01 23.25
C PRO A 769 -25.46 18.09 22.30
N THR A 770 -25.94 18.10 21.06
CA THR A 770 -25.47 18.98 19.96
C THR A 770 -26.65 19.37 19.05
N THR A 771 -26.44 20.05 17.93
CA THR A 771 -27.48 20.27 16.90
C THR A 771 -27.20 19.53 15.60
N TYR A 772 -28.22 19.32 14.76
CA TYR A 772 -28.05 18.71 13.43
C TYR A 772 -27.03 19.47 12.58
N GLY A 773 -27.19 20.79 12.47
CA GLY A 773 -26.27 21.65 11.71
C GLY A 773 -24.84 21.58 12.24
N THR A 774 -24.67 21.52 13.57
CA THR A 774 -23.35 21.39 14.20
C THR A 774 -22.66 20.09 13.81
N VAL A 775 -23.37 18.96 13.81
CA VAL A 775 -22.81 17.65 13.44
C VAL A 775 -22.27 17.69 12.03
N LEU A 776 -23.09 18.13 11.07
CA LEU A 776 -22.73 18.20 9.65
C LEU A 776 -21.61 19.20 9.38
N ARG A 777 -21.47 20.25 10.21
CA ARG A 777 -20.47 21.30 10.03
C ARG A 777 -19.11 20.96 10.63
N HIS A 778 -19.10 20.39 11.83
CA HIS A 778 -17.89 20.29 12.65
C HIS A 778 -17.39 18.86 12.88
N TYR A 779 -18.25 17.85 12.77
CA TYR A 779 -17.92 16.53 13.33
C TYR A 779 -17.79 15.41 12.30
N ILE A 780 -18.46 15.47 11.15
CA ILE A 780 -18.42 14.42 10.12
C ILE A 780 -17.98 14.97 8.77
N ASP A 781 -17.26 14.20 7.95
CA ASP A 781 -16.67 14.66 6.69
C ASP A 781 -17.66 14.51 5.52
N ILE A 782 -18.57 15.48 5.39
CA ILE A 782 -19.56 15.51 4.30
C ILE A 782 -18.97 16.02 2.97
N ASN A 783 -17.70 16.42 2.95
CA ASN A 783 -17.04 17.00 1.79
C ASN A 783 -16.23 15.96 0.98
N ALA A 784 -16.09 14.74 1.50
CA ALA A 784 -15.49 13.61 0.79
C ALA A 784 -16.36 13.14 -0.39
N VAL A 785 -15.73 12.47 -1.36
CA VAL A 785 -16.43 11.77 -2.43
C VAL A 785 -17.30 10.68 -1.82
N ALA A 786 -18.54 10.54 -2.30
CA ALA A 786 -19.50 9.59 -1.75
C ALA A 786 -19.02 8.15 -1.96
N GLY A 787 -18.80 7.38 -0.90
CA GLY A 787 -18.41 5.97 -1.01
C GLY A 787 -19.51 5.11 -1.65
N ARG A 788 -19.12 4.03 -2.34
CA ARG A 788 -20.07 3.17 -3.06
C ARG A 788 -21.05 2.44 -2.13
N GLN A 789 -20.56 1.90 -1.00
CA GLN A 789 -21.38 1.11 -0.05
C GLN A 789 -22.47 1.94 0.64
N ILE A 790 -22.21 3.21 0.96
CA ILE A 790 -23.21 4.07 1.60
C ILE A 790 -24.39 4.34 0.66
N LEU A 791 -24.16 4.46 -0.66
CA LEU A 791 -25.23 4.66 -1.65
C LEU A 791 -26.22 3.49 -1.63
N GLY A 792 -25.73 2.26 -1.55
CA GLY A 792 -26.57 1.06 -1.43
C GLY A 792 -27.40 1.05 -0.15
N SER A 793 -26.78 1.44 0.97
CA SER A 793 -27.45 1.51 2.28
C SER A 793 -28.57 2.54 2.32
N LEU A 794 -28.43 3.63 1.55
CA LEU A 794 -29.40 4.72 1.49
C LEU A 794 -30.50 4.52 0.43
N ALA A 795 -30.32 3.60 -0.53
CA ALA A 795 -31.25 3.39 -1.64
C ALA A 795 -32.70 3.13 -1.19
N LYS A 796 -32.89 2.38 -0.10
CA LYS A 796 -34.22 2.07 0.46
C LYS A 796 -35.01 3.28 1.00
N PHE A 797 -34.36 4.44 1.14
CA PHE A 797 -34.97 5.69 1.58
C PHE A 797 -35.23 6.66 0.42
N ALA A 798 -35.05 6.21 -0.82
CA ALA A 798 -35.19 7.04 -1.99
C ALA A 798 -36.62 7.57 -2.16
N PRO A 799 -36.78 8.84 -2.58
CA PRO A 799 -38.09 9.46 -2.74
C PRO A 799 -38.87 8.92 -3.95
N THR A 800 -38.19 8.29 -4.92
CA THR A 800 -38.79 7.68 -6.09
C THR A 800 -38.15 6.33 -6.42
N PRO A 801 -38.86 5.42 -7.13
CA PRO A 801 -38.30 4.15 -7.58
C PRO A 801 -37.06 4.31 -8.49
N GLU A 802 -37.02 5.37 -9.29
CA GLU A 802 -35.88 5.67 -10.18
C GLU A 802 -34.64 6.04 -9.38
N ALA A 803 -34.80 6.85 -8.33
CA ALA A 803 -33.73 7.21 -7.42
C ALA A 803 -33.20 5.98 -6.65
N GLU A 804 -34.09 5.08 -6.22
CA GLU A 804 -33.71 3.81 -5.59
C GLU A 804 -32.90 2.94 -6.54
N ALA A 805 -33.39 2.76 -7.77
CA ALA A 805 -32.71 1.95 -8.78
C ALA A 805 -31.34 2.52 -9.13
N PHE A 806 -31.22 3.84 -9.28
CA PHE A 806 -29.97 4.52 -9.56
C PHE A 806 -28.93 4.33 -8.44
N LEU A 807 -29.31 4.50 -7.17
CA LEU A 807 -28.40 4.26 -6.05
C LEU A 807 -27.99 2.79 -5.91
N LYS A 808 -28.91 1.84 -6.19
CA LYS A 808 -28.58 0.41 -6.24
C LYS A 808 -27.60 0.09 -7.36
N GLU A 809 -27.81 0.65 -8.55
CA GLU A 809 -26.91 0.48 -9.69
C GLU A 809 -25.51 0.99 -9.35
N LEU A 810 -25.39 2.22 -8.81
CA LEU A 810 -24.10 2.76 -8.37
C LEU A 810 -23.44 1.88 -7.31
N ASN A 811 -24.20 1.29 -6.39
CA ASN A 811 -23.65 0.37 -5.40
C ASN A 811 -23.10 -0.93 -6.03
N THR A 812 -23.82 -1.54 -6.98
CA THR A 812 -23.48 -2.85 -7.53
C THR A 812 -22.56 -2.80 -8.75
N ASN A 813 -22.50 -1.68 -9.46
CA ASN A 813 -21.76 -1.51 -10.70
C ASN A 813 -20.59 -0.53 -10.49
N LYS A 814 -19.38 -1.09 -10.39
CA LYS A 814 -18.14 -0.34 -10.15
C LYS A 814 -17.84 0.63 -11.28
N GLU A 815 -17.99 0.24 -12.55
CA GLU A 815 -17.74 1.12 -13.69
C GLU A 815 -18.70 2.31 -13.69
N LYS A 816 -19.99 2.06 -13.42
CA LYS A 816 -21.01 3.13 -13.35
C LYS A 816 -20.74 4.10 -12.21
N TYR A 817 -20.35 3.58 -11.04
CA TYR A 817 -19.91 4.42 -9.92
C TYR A 817 -18.73 5.30 -10.30
N TYR A 818 -17.71 4.74 -10.98
CA TYR A 818 -16.55 5.51 -11.41
C TYR A 818 -16.95 6.63 -12.39
N ALA A 819 -17.71 6.27 -13.44
CA ALA A 819 -18.11 7.17 -14.52
C ALA A 819 -19.08 8.29 -14.10
N VAL A 820 -19.68 8.21 -12.91
CA VAL A 820 -20.65 9.19 -12.39
C VAL A 820 -20.13 9.90 -11.15
N VAL A 821 -19.70 9.14 -10.14
CA VAL A 821 -19.40 9.65 -8.79
C VAL A 821 -17.91 9.94 -8.64
N ALA A 822 -17.04 8.97 -8.94
CA ALA A 822 -15.60 9.11 -8.69
C ALA A 822 -14.95 10.16 -9.62
N GLU A 823 -15.15 10.05 -10.93
CA GLU A 823 -14.63 11.01 -11.91
C GLU A 823 -15.28 12.39 -11.76
N GLY A 824 -16.58 12.41 -11.43
CA GLY A 824 -17.35 13.63 -11.15
C GLY A 824 -16.98 14.29 -9.82
N CYS A 825 -16.19 13.64 -8.97
CA CYS A 825 -15.90 14.05 -7.60
C CYS A 825 -17.18 14.45 -6.82
N LEU A 826 -18.22 13.62 -6.90
CA LEU A 826 -19.52 13.91 -6.30
C LEU A 826 -19.55 13.53 -4.82
N LYS A 827 -20.02 14.46 -3.99
CA LYS A 827 -20.25 14.28 -2.55
C LYS A 827 -21.61 13.64 -2.33
N LEU A 828 -21.83 13.09 -1.13
CA LEU A 828 -23.06 12.34 -0.82
C LEU A 828 -24.33 13.12 -1.17
N ALA A 829 -24.45 14.36 -0.70
CA ALA A 829 -25.64 15.18 -0.94
C ALA A 829 -25.86 15.51 -2.42
N GLU A 830 -24.78 15.66 -3.20
CA GLU A 830 -24.85 15.88 -4.65
C GLU A 830 -25.36 14.61 -5.37
N VAL A 831 -24.90 13.43 -4.96
CA VAL A 831 -25.40 12.15 -5.52
C VAL A 831 -26.89 11.96 -5.20
N LEU A 832 -27.32 12.28 -3.97
CA LEU A 832 -28.73 12.20 -3.58
C LEU A 832 -29.62 13.20 -4.36
N GLN A 833 -29.13 14.40 -4.60
CA GLN A 833 -29.82 15.38 -5.44
C GLN A 833 -29.91 14.94 -6.90
N LEU A 834 -28.80 14.43 -7.45
CA LEU A 834 -28.76 13.89 -8.81
C LEU A 834 -29.76 12.73 -8.96
N ALA A 835 -29.76 11.79 -8.01
CA ALA A 835 -30.70 10.66 -7.98
C ALA A 835 -32.16 11.12 -7.93
N ALA A 836 -32.45 12.21 -7.22
CA ALA A 836 -33.78 12.80 -7.13
C ALA A 836 -34.13 13.77 -8.28
N GLY A 837 -33.26 13.91 -9.29
CA GLY A 837 -33.47 14.78 -10.45
C GLY A 837 -33.30 16.28 -10.17
N ASN A 838 -32.66 16.67 -9.07
CA ASN A 838 -32.36 18.06 -8.76
C ASN A 838 -31.10 18.55 -9.51
N ASP A 839 -31.02 19.85 -9.77
CA ASP A 839 -29.84 20.48 -10.37
C ASP A 839 -28.75 20.74 -9.32
N ILE A 840 -27.69 19.96 -9.35
CA ILE A 840 -26.57 20.07 -8.39
C ILE A 840 -25.78 21.38 -8.53
N LYS A 841 -25.87 22.08 -9.67
CA LYS A 841 -25.17 23.35 -9.90
C LYS A 841 -25.86 24.52 -9.20
N GLN A 842 -27.14 24.40 -8.88
CA GLN A 842 -27.86 25.41 -8.12
C GLN A 842 -27.56 25.30 -6.63
N ALA A 843 -27.55 26.46 -5.96
CA ALA A 843 -27.48 26.48 -4.51
C ALA A 843 -28.74 25.81 -3.92
N PRO A 844 -28.58 24.93 -2.92
CA PRO A 844 -29.69 24.18 -2.34
C PRO A 844 -30.56 25.09 -1.47
N THR A 845 -31.87 24.93 -1.61
CA THR A 845 -32.90 25.55 -0.77
C THR A 845 -33.97 24.50 -0.47
N PRO A 846 -34.79 24.68 0.59
CA PRO A 846 -35.92 23.79 0.84
C PRO A 846 -36.92 23.69 -0.33
N GLY A 847 -36.96 24.69 -1.22
CA GLY A 847 -37.88 24.73 -2.36
C GLY A 847 -37.37 24.06 -3.64
N ASN A 848 -36.06 23.87 -3.80
CA ASN A 848 -35.46 23.29 -5.02
C ASN A 848 -34.71 21.96 -4.78
N THR A 849 -34.74 21.44 -3.55
CA THR A 849 -34.08 20.19 -3.17
C THR A 849 -35.11 19.20 -2.66
N THR A 850 -35.14 18.01 -3.25
CA THR A 850 -36.07 16.93 -2.85
C THR A 850 -35.66 16.38 -1.48
N LYS A 851 -36.62 16.29 -0.56
CA LYS A 851 -36.42 15.70 0.77
C LYS A 851 -36.36 14.17 0.68
N TRP A 852 -35.36 13.58 1.34
CA TRP A 852 -35.19 12.15 1.55
C TRP A 852 -35.63 11.78 2.96
N SER A 853 -36.24 10.60 3.12
CA SER A 853 -36.68 10.08 4.43
C SER A 853 -35.57 9.29 5.12
N ILE A 854 -34.32 9.76 5.03
CA ILE A 854 -33.15 9.11 5.62
C ILE A 854 -33.08 9.48 7.11
N PRO A 855 -33.09 8.49 8.04
CA PRO A 855 -32.86 8.73 9.46
C PRO A 855 -31.46 9.30 9.74
N PHE A 856 -31.37 10.28 10.65
CA PHE A 856 -30.10 10.98 10.90
C PHE A 856 -29.06 10.11 11.61
N ASP A 857 -29.48 9.10 12.38
CA ASP A 857 -28.61 8.08 12.96
C ASP A 857 -27.81 7.31 11.90
N LEU A 858 -28.39 7.08 10.71
CA LEU A 858 -27.66 6.47 9.59
C LEU A 858 -26.60 7.41 9.03
N ILE A 859 -26.87 8.72 8.97
CA ILE A 859 -25.89 9.72 8.55
C ILE A 859 -24.71 9.75 9.52
N VAL A 860 -24.99 9.75 10.83
CA VAL A 860 -23.97 9.69 11.88
C VAL A 860 -23.17 8.38 11.84
N SER A 861 -23.82 7.28 11.47
CA SER A 861 -23.20 5.96 11.38
C SER A 861 -22.32 5.77 10.14
N ALA A 862 -22.75 6.33 8.99
CA ALA A 862 -22.19 6.03 7.69
C ALA A 862 -21.16 7.05 7.18
N ILE A 863 -21.18 8.29 7.66
CA ILE A 863 -20.19 9.31 7.27
C ILE A 863 -19.07 9.36 8.31
N PRO A 864 -17.80 9.29 7.89
CA PRO A 864 -16.68 9.30 8.81
C PRO A 864 -16.53 10.62 9.56
N ARG A 865 -15.80 10.56 10.67
CA ARG A 865 -15.44 11.75 11.46
C ARG A 865 -14.57 12.70 10.64
N LEU A 866 -14.84 14.00 10.79
CA LEU A 866 -14.00 15.03 10.20
C LEU A 866 -12.62 15.05 10.88
N GLN A 867 -11.57 14.81 10.11
CA GLN A 867 -10.19 14.71 10.61
C GLN A 867 -9.41 16.04 10.50
N PRO A 868 -8.40 16.27 11.37
CA PRO A 868 -7.46 17.37 11.18
C PRO A 868 -6.61 17.13 9.92
N ARG A 869 -6.14 18.22 9.31
CA ARG A 869 -5.16 18.18 8.22
C ARG A 869 -3.80 18.59 8.76
N TYR A 870 -2.78 17.77 8.50
CA TYR A 870 -1.43 17.97 8.99
C TYR A 870 -0.59 18.80 8.02
N TYR A 871 0.23 19.69 8.56
CA TYR A 871 1.19 20.50 7.84
C TYR A 871 2.54 20.45 8.54
N SER A 872 3.63 20.23 7.80
CA SER A 872 4.98 20.33 8.36
C SER A 872 5.24 21.76 8.82
N ILE A 873 5.63 21.92 10.09
CA ILE A 873 5.81 23.24 10.70
C ILE A 873 6.98 23.96 10.03
N SER A 874 6.75 25.19 9.56
CA SER A 874 7.72 25.98 8.83
C SER A 874 8.47 27.03 9.65
N SER A 875 8.44 26.87 10.98
CA SER A 875 9.14 27.73 11.93
C SER A 875 10.04 26.96 12.90
N SER A 876 11.03 27.67 13.44
CA SER A 876 11.78 27.22 14.62
C SER A 876 11.22 27.86 15.90
N PRO A 877 10.99 27.09 16.99
CA PRO A 877 10.57 27.66 18.27
C PRO A 877 11.66 28.50 18.94
N LYS A 878 12.92 28.39 18.49
CA LYS A 878 14.03 29.21 19.00
C LYS A 878 14.09 30.59 18.36
N LEU A 879 13.66 30.71 17.11
CA LEU A 879 13.59 32.00 16.42
C LEU A 879 12.23 32.67 16.60
N HIS A 880 11.17 31.86 16.63
CA HIS A 880 9.78 32.29 16.74
C HIS A 880 9.11 31.64 17.96
N PRO A 881 9.52 32.01 19.19
CA PRO A 881 8.94 31.45 20.40
C PRO A 881 7.48 31.86 20.53
N GLY A 882 6.61 30.90 20.86
CA GLY A 882 5.18 31.17 21.03
C GLY A 882 4.40 31.28 19.73
N THR A 883 5.00 31.12 18.55
CA THR A 883 4.26 31.03 17.28
C THR A 883 4.63 29.77 16.49
N ILE A 884 3.65 29.22 15.77
CA ILE A 884 3.81 28.07 14.87
C ILE A 884 3.42 28.50 13.46
N HIS A 885 4.28 28.24 12.48
CA HIS A 885 4.07 28.69 11.11
C HIS A 885 3.68 27.49 10.23
N ALA A 886 2.76 27.72 9.29
CA ALA A 886 2.35 26.75 8.29
C ALA A 886 2.56 27.32 6.87
N THR A 887 2.92 26.44 5.93
CA THR A 887 3.08 26.76 4.51
C THR A 887 2.09 25.89 3.72
N VAL A 888 1.04 26.49 3.17
CA VAL A 888 -0.14 25.76 2.70
C VAL A 888 -0.41 26.05 1.24
N VAL A 889 -0.03 25.13 0.35
CA VAL A 889 -0.49 25.19 -1.03
C VAL A 889 -2.00 24.92 -1.08
N VAL A 890 -2.74 25.77 -1.77
CA VAL A 890 -4.19 25.63 -1.86
C VAL A 890 -4.55 24.61 -2.93
N LEU A 891 -5.21 23.53 -2.51
CA LEU A 891 -5.69 22.49 -3.41
C LEU A 891 -6.98 22.94 -4.08
N LYS A 892 -6.91 23.16 -5.39
CA LYS A 892 -8.05 23.32 -6.30
C LYS A 892 -7.73 22.66 -7.63
N HIS A 893 -8.65 21.88 -8.16
CA HIS A 893 -8.51 21.23 -9.47
C HIS A 893 -9.87 21.04 -10.13
N GLU A 894 -9.87 20.82 -11.43
CA GLU A 894 -11.08 20.41 -12.15
C GLU A 894 -11.23 18.88 -12.06
N ASN A 895 -12.47 18.41 -11.95
CA ASN A 895 -12.77 16.99 -11.99
C ASN A 895 -12.45 16.38 -13.37
N ILE A 896 -12.34 15.06 -13.44
CA ILE A 896 -12.30 14.35 -14.72
C ILE A 896 -13.73 14.39 -15.31
N PRO A 897 -13.94 14.77 -16.59
CA PRO A 897 -15.28 14.79 -17.16
C PRO A 897 -15.98 13.44 -17.00
N SER A 898 -17.15 13.47 -16.37
CA SER A 898 -17.99 12.30 -16.06
C SER A 898 -19.25 12.31 -16.93
N GLU A 899 -20.05 11.24 -16.89
CA GLU A 899 -21.32 11.16 -17.62
C GLU A 899 -22.31 12.27 -17.26
N VAL A 900 -22.24 12.78 -16.03
CA VAL A 900 -23.21 13.73 -15.46
C VAL A 900 -22.62 15.12 -15.20
N VAL A 901 -21.30 15.20 -15.01
CA VAL A 901 -20.58 16.45 -14.74
C VAL A 901 -19.39 16.57 -15.67
N THR A 902 -19.51 17.46 -16.65
CA THR A 902 -18.45 17.75 -17.62
C THR A 902 -17.32 18.59 -17.02
N LYS A 903 -17.65 19.53 -16.12
CA LYS A 903 -16.70 20.44 -15.48
C LYS A 903 -17.21 20.88 -14.11
N LYS A 904 -16.36 20.77 -13.10
CA LYS A 904 -16.59 21.16 -11.71
C LYS A 904 -15.25 21.42 -11.03
N TRP A 905 -15.19 22.51 -10.26
CA TRP A 905 -14.04 22.79 -9.41
C TRP A 905 -14.15 22.05 -8.09
N VAL A 906 -13.10 21.29 -7.78
CA VAL A 906 -12.96 20.52 -6.56
C VAL A 906 -11.97 21.25 -5.66
N HIS A 907 -12.40 21.53 -4.42
CA HIS A 907 -11.65 22.30 -3.44
C HIS A 907 -11.23 21.39 -2.27
N GLY A 908 -9.94 21.35 -1.96
CA GLY A 908 -9.44 20.66 -0.77
C GLY A 908 -9.90 21.37 0.51
N LEU A 909 -10.53 20.63 1.42
CA LEU A 909 -11.20 21.16 2.60
C LEU A 909 -10.26 22.00 3.49
N GLY A 910 -9.17 21.39 3.98
CA GLY A 910 -8.24 22.05 4.90
C GLY A 910 -7.57 23.29 4.32
N SER A 911 -7.10 23.21 3.07
CA SER A 911 -6.37 24.30 2.44
C SER A 911 -7.28 25.48 2.05
N ASN A 912 -8.51 25.22 1.60
CA ASN A 912 -9.45 26.29 1.26
C ASN A 912 -10.07 26.93 2.51
N PHE A 913 -10.23 26.17 3.61
CA PHE A 913 -10.56 26.74 4.92
C PHE A 913 -9.49 27.74 5.39
N LEU A 914 -8.21 27.39 5.27
CA LEU A 914 -7.10 28.28 5.61
C LEU A 914 -6.96 29.47 4.65
N LEU A 915 -7.25 29.29 3.36
CA LEU A 915 -7.34 30.42 2.41
C LEU A 915 -8.48 31.39 2.78
N ASN A 916 -9.64 30.88 3.18
CA ASN A 916 -10.76 31.70 3.62
C ASN A 916 -10.40 32.52 4.88
N LEU A 917 -9.75 31.88 5.86
CA LEU A 917 -9.20 32.57 7.03
C LEU A 917 -8.18 33.64 6.66
N LYS A 918 -7.29 33.39 5.69
CA LYS A 918 -6.35 34.41 5.21
C LYS A 918 -7.07 35.64 4.67
N HIS A 919 -8.10 35.45 3.84
CA HIS A 919 -8.87 36.58 3.32
C HIS A 919 -9.56 37.34 4.45
N ALA A 920 -10.16 36.63 5.41
CA ALA A 920 -10.84 37.23 6.55
C ALA A 920 -9.90 38.03 7.47
N VAL A 921 -8.72 37.49 7.78
CA VAL A 921 -7.68 38.16 8.60
C VAL A 921 -7.22 39.46 7.94
N ASN A 922 -7.13 39.49 6.60
CA ASN A 922 -6.68 40.66 5.85
C ASN A 922 -7.81 41.62 5.46
N GLY A 923 -9.07 41.31 5.80
CA GLY A 923 -10.23 42.07 5.34
C GLY A 923 -10.42 42.06 3.82
N GLU A 924 -9.87 41.05 3.14
CA GLU A 924 -10.00 40.87 1.70
C GLU A 924 -11.35 40.23 1.38
N PRO A 925 -12.05 40.67 0.32
CA PRO A 925 -13.24 39.97 -0.13
C PRO A 925 -12.87 38.59 -0.65
N THR A 926 -13.75 37.62 -0.43
CA THR A 926 -13.67 36.28 -1.01
C THR A 926 -13.56 36.38 -2.53
N PRO A 927 -12.44 35.98 -3.15
CA PRO A 927 -12.25 36.15 -4.59
C PRO A 927 -13.22 35.28 -5.40
N ILE A 928 -13.79 35.89 -6.44
CA ILE A 928 -14.46 35.22 -7.55
C ILE A 928 -13.48 35.27 -8.71
N PHE A 929 -13.15 34.13 -9.30
CA PHE A 929 -12.28 34.09 -10.47
C PHE A 929 -13.07 33.68 -11.71
N ASP A 930 -12.82 34.40 -12.80
CA ASP A 930 -13.30 34.05 -14.13
C ASP A 930 -12.41 32.93 -14.67
N THR A 931 -13.01 31.80 -15.02
CA THR A 931 -12.31 30.73 -15.74
C THR A 931 -12.01 31.18 -17.17
N LYS A 932 -11.09 30.47 -17.85
CA LYS A 932 -10.75 30.75 -19.26
C LYS A 932 -11.96 30.72 -20.21
N ASP A 933 -13.03 30.04 -19.80
CA ASP A 933 -14.28 29.89 -20.55
C ASP A 933 -15.37 30.91 -20.13
N GLY A 934 -15.04 31.86 -19.24
CA GLY A 934 -15.94 32.93 -18.79
C GLY A 934 -16.89 32.55 -17.65
N GLU A 935 -16.78 31.34 -17.08
CA GLU A 935 -17.55 30.92 -15.90
C GLU A 935 -16.96 31.53 -14.62
N ARG A 936 -17.82 32.09 -13.76
CA ARG A 936 -17.44 32.65 -12.45
C ARG A 936 -17.48 31.60 -11.36
N VAL A 937 -16.32 31.33 -10.76
CA VAL A 937 -16.18 30.33 -9.69
C VAL A 937 -15.80 31.04 -8.40
N SER A 938 -16.60 30.86 -7.37
CA SER A 938 -16.32 31.36 -6.02
C SER A 938 -15.57 30.32 -5.20
N ILE A 939 -14.61 30.73 -4.38
CA ILE A 939 -14.06 29.83 -3.36
C ILE A 939 -15.13 29.48 -2.31
N PRO A 940 -15.06 28.30 -1.67
CA PRO A 940 -16.03 27.91 -0.65
C PRO A 940 -16.03 28.88 0.55
N ALA A 941 -17.22 29.15 1.07
CA ALA A 941 -17.43 29.90 2.30
C ALA A 941 -17.52 28.97 3.52
N TYR A 942 -17.05 29.46 4.66
CA TYR A 942 -16.98 28.72 5.92
C TYR A 942 -17.44 29.62 7.07
N LEU A 943 -18.08 29.04 8.09
CA LEU A 943 -18.43 29.71 9.34
C LEU A 943 -17.20 29.87 10.26
N ILE A 944 -16.28 30.76 9.86
CA ILE A 944 -14.96 30.97 10.48
C ILE A 944 -15.02 31.60 11.87
N GLU A 945 -16.16 32.13 12.31
CA GLU A 945 -16.37 32.60 13.68
C GLU A 945 -16.35 31.45 14.69
N GLY A 946 -16.56 30.21 14.23
CA GLY A 946 -16.51 29.01 15.06
C GLY A 946 -17.65 28.92 16.08
N PRO A 947 -17.60 27.92 16.98
CA PRO A 947 -18.65 27.68 17.96
C PRO A 947 -18.86 28.91 18.85
N ARG A 948 -20.09 29.42 18.89
CA ARG A 948 -20.46 30.61 19.69
C ARG A 948 -19.64 31.87 19.37
N GLY A 949 -19.10 31.96 18.17
CA GLY A 949 -18.21 33.05 17.77
C GLY A 949 -16.83 33.01 18.44
N ALA A 950 -16.44 31.90 19.10
CA ALA A 950 -15.23 31.83 19.91
C ALA A 950 -13.92 31.99 19.10
N TYR A 951 -13.98 31.80 17.78
CA TYR A 951 -12.84 31.91 16.88
C TYR A 951 -12.72 33.29 16.23
N LYS A 952 -13.57 34.25 16.61
CA LYS A 952 -13.42 35.65 16.24
C LYS A 952 -13.45 36.53 17.48
N THR A 953 -12.40 37.33 17.67
CA THR A 953 -12.34 38.35 18.71
C THR A 953 -11.93 39.67 18.08
N GLU A 954 -12.87 40.61 17.99
CA GLU A 954 -12.69 41.89 17.29
C GLU A 954 -12.23 41.68 15.83
N THR A 955 -10.94 41.90 15.55
CA THR A 955 -10.31 41.72 14.23
C THR A 955 -9.49 40.43 14.12
N THR A 956 -9.30 39.70 15.22
CA THR A 956 -8.47 38.50 15.26
C THR A 956 -9.31 37.25 15.00
N TYR A 957 -8.88 36.44 14.03
CA TYR A 957 -9.44 35.12 13.77
C TYR A 957 -8.58 34.02 14.40
N LYS A 958 -9.18 32.87 14.68
CA LYS A 958 -8.52 31.71 15.29
C LYS A 958 -8.80 30.45 14.48
N ALA A 959 -7.90 29.48 14.57
CA ALA A 959 -8.14 28.13 14.09
C ALA A 959 -7.82 27.10 15.18
N PRO A 960 -8.63 26.02 15.32
CA PRO A 960 -8.31 24.93 16.23
C PRO A 960 -7.12 24.12 15.71
N ILE A 961 -6.06 24.06 16.50
CA ILE A 961 -4.80 23.39 16.17
C ILE A 961 -4.33 22.44 17.27
N HIS A 962 -3.47 21.49 16.91
CA HIS A 962 -2.65 20.74 17.84
C HIS A 962 -1.29 20.41 17.21
N VAL A 963 -0.31 20.04 18.04
CA VAL A 963 1.02 19.63 17.57
C VAL A 963 1.13 18.12 17.65
N ARG A 964 1.59 17.49 16.56
CA ARG A 964 1.99 16.08 16.53
C ARG A 964 3.51 16.01 16.45
N ARG A 965 4.11 15.28 17.39
CA ARG A 965 5.56 15.10 17.42
C ARG A 965 6.04 14.26 16.24
N SER A 966 7.23 14.56 15.74
CA SER A 966 7.91 13.74 14.72
C SER A 966 9.34 13.38 15.14
N THR A 967 9.95 12.46 14.40
CA THR A 967 11.38 12.12 14.47
C THR A 967 12.23 12.95 13.50
N PHE A 968 11.60 13.75 12.62
CA PHE A 968 12.26 14.56 11.60
C PHE A 968 13.02 15.73 12.26
N ARG A 969 14.30 15.52 12.61
CA ARG A 969 15.09 16.44 13.43
C ARG A 969 16.48 16.68 12.88
N LEU A 970 16.95 17.93 12.97
CA LEU A 970 18.35 18.28 12.76
C LEU A 970 19.30 17.49 13.69
N PRO A 971 20.54 17.22 13.24
CA PRO A 971 21.53 16.65 14.12
C PRO A 971 21.94 17.65 15.20
N THR A 972 22.10 17.14 16.42
CA THR A 972 22.51 17.92 17.60
C THR A 972 23.88 18.58 17.40
N ASN A 973 24.79 17.91 16.72
CA ASN A 973 26.11 18.45 16.38
C ASN A 973 26.04 19.38 15.14
N PRO A 974 26.37 20.69 15.28
CA PRO A 974 26.36 21.61 14.14
C PRO A 974 27.53 21.39 13.16
N LYS A 975 28.52 20.56 13.49
CA LYS A 975 29.62 20.19 12.59
C LYS A 975 29.19 19.18 11.52
N SER A 976 28.12 18.43 11.77
CA SER A 976 27.59 17.47 10.80
C SER A 976 26.97 18.22 9.61
N PRO A 977 27.37 17.91 8.36
CA PRO A 977 26.72 18.46 7.17
C PRO A 977 25.23 18.10 7.14
N VAL A 978 24.42 18.99 6.57
CA VAL A 978 22.97 18.81 6.42
C VAL A 978 22.60 19.05 4.96
N ILE A 979 21.92 18.08 4.35
CA ILE A 979 21.44 18.10 2.97
C ILE A 979 19.92 18.01 3.03
N MET A 980 19.23 19.06 2.60
CA MET A 980 17.77 19.18 2.64
C MET A 980 17.24 19.25 1.22
N ILE A 981 16.24 18.44 0.89
CA ILE A 981 15.69 18.31 -0.46
C ILE A 981 14.18 18.45 -0.36
N GLY A 982 13.66 19.58 -0.82
CA GLY A 982 12.26 19.96 -0.58
C GLY A 982 11.68 20.88 -1.63
N PRO A 983 11.27 20.35 -2.80
CA PRO A 983 10.57 21.14 -3.80
C PRO A 983 9.16 21.53 -3.35
N GLY A 984 8.67 22.68 -3.83
CA GLY A 984 7.36 23.22 -3.49
C GLY A 984 7.20 23.40 -1.98
N THR A 985 6.06 22.97 -1.43
CA THR A 985 5.79 23.02 0.01
C THR A 985 6.65 22.06 0.82
N GLY A 986 7.40 21.15 0.19
CA GLY A 986 8.44 20.34 0.84
C GLY A 986 9.53 21.19 1.52
N VAL A 987 9.65 22.47 1.17
CA VAL A 987 10.58 23.40 1.83
C VAL A 987 10.14 23.79 3.25
N ALA A 988 8.88 23.54 3.63
CA ALA A 988 8.31 23.98 4.89
C ALA A 988 9.17 23.62 6.12
N PRO A 989 9.46 22.34 6.43
CA PRO A 989 10.29 22.01 7.59
C PRO A 989 11.71 22.57 7.47
N PHE A 990 12.24 22.72 6.25
CA PHE A 990 13.59 23.23 6.02
C PHE A 990 13.73 24.72 6.30
N ARG A 991 12.67 25.52 6.08
CA ARG A 991 12.60 26.88 6.62
C ARG A 991 12.79 26.86 8.14
N GLY A 992 12.06 25.99 8.84
CA GLY A 992 12.20 25.82 10.29
C GLY A 992 13.61 25.34 10.71
N PHE A 993 14.21 24.41 9.96
CA PHE A 993 15.57 23.92 10.23
C PHE A 993 16.63 25.03 10.07
N ILE A 994 16.53 25.83 9.02
CA ILE A 994 17.46 26.93 8.77
C ILE A 994 17.32 27.99 9.87
N GLN A 995 16.09 28.34 10.26
CA GLN A 995 15.83 29.24 11.39
C GLN A 995 16.39 28.70 12.71
N GLU A 996 16.28 27.39 12.96
CA GLU A 996 16.85 26.73 14.12
C GLU A 996 18.40 26.85 14.13
N ARG A 997 19.03 26.66 12.97
CA ARG A 997 20.49 26.84 12.79
C ARG A 997 20.90 28.29 12.97
N ILE A 998 20.11 29.26 12.49
CA ILE A 998 20.35 30.69 12.70
C ILE A 998 20.30 31.04 14.19
N ALA A 999 19.29 30.59 14.91
CA ALA A 999 19.19 30.86 16.35
C ALA A 999 20.39 30.28 17.13
N LEU A 1000 20.84 29.09 16.75
CA LEU A 1000 22.07 28.49 17.29
C LEU A 1000 23.32 29.28 16.91
N ALA A 1001 23.40 29.77 15.67
CA ALA A 1001 24.54 30.51 15.15
C ALA A 1001 24.70 31.86 15.87
N ARG A 1002 23.60 32.61 16.03
CA ARG A 1002 23.58 33.88 16.79
C ARG A 1002 24.12 33.67 18.21
N ARG A 1003 23.65 32.62 18.90
CA ARG A 1003 24.12 32.29 20.25
C ARG A 1003 25.59 31.86 20.29
N ALA A 1004 26.04 31.10 19.29
CA ALA A 1004 27.43 30.66 19.20
C ALA A 1004 28.37 31.86 18.96
N ILE A 1005 27.98 32.78 18.08
CA ILE A 1005 28.73 34.00 17.80
C ILE A 1005 28.78 34.91 19.03
N GLU A 1006 27.65 35.10 19.72
CA GLU A 1006 27.59 35.87 20.95
C GLU A 1006 28.53 35.30 22.03
N LYS A 1007 28.60 33.97 22.14
CA LYS A 1007 29.40 33.29 23.18
C LYS A 1007 30.89 33.16 22.82
N ASN A 1008 31.20 32.84 21.57
CA ASN A 1008 32.53 32.39 21.13
C ASN A 1008 33.18 33.33 20.09
N GLY A 1009 32.54 34.43 19.72
CA GLY A 1009 33.05 35.41 18.75
C GLY A 1009 32.68 35.12 17.29
N PRO A 1010 33.09 35.99 16.34
CA PRO A 1010 32.68 35.93 14.93
C PRO A 1010 33.09 34.63 14.21
N ASP A 1011 34.17 33.99 14.65
CA ASP A 1011 34.71 32.75 14.09
C ASP A 1011 34.01 31.48 14.62
N ALA A 1012 32.99 31.62 15.47
CA ALA A 1012 32.30 30.51 16.13
C ALA A 1012 31.66 29.49 15.17
N LEU A 1013 31.46 29.88 13.91
CA LEU A 1013 30.85 29.03 12.88
C LEU A 1013 31.89 28.32 12.00
N ASN A 1014 33.19 28.63 12.11
CA ASN A 1014 34.19 28.14 11.16
C ASN A 1014 34.22 26.61 11.03
N ASP A 1015 33.98 25.89 12.13
CA ASP A 1015 33.94 24.43 12.17
C ASP A 1015 32.55 23.82 11.93
N TRP A 1016 31.52 24.63 11.64
CA TRP A 1016 30.20 24.13 11.29
C TRP A 1016 30.21 23.44 9.93
N GLY A 1017 29.40 22.38 9.82
CA GLY A 1017 29.18 21.67 8.58
C GLY A 1017 28.40 22.53 7.58
N ARG A 1018 28.52 22.18 6.29
CA ARG A 1018 27.73 22.81 5.23
C ARG A 1018 26.25 22.48 5.41
N ILE A 1019 25.38 23.46 5.17
CA ILE A 1019 23.93 23.32 5.16
C ILE A 1019 23.47 23.57 3.72
N SER A 1020 23.09 22.53 3.00
CA SER A 1020 22.62 22.60 1.61
C SER A 1020 21.12 22.42 1.54
N LEU A 1021 20.42 23.30 0.84
CA LEU A 1021 19.01 23.17 0.49
C LEU A 1021 18.85 23.07 -1.02
N PHE A 1022 18.30 21.95 -1.49
CA PHE A 1022 17.84 21.73 -2.86
C PHE A 1022 16.35 22.01 -2.92
N TYR A 1023 16.01 23.17 -3.47
CA TYR A 1023 14.66 23.67 -3.63
C TYR A 1023 14.25 23.63 -5.10
N GLY A 1024 12.97 23.40 -5.38
CA GLY A 1024 12.43 23.47 -6.73
C GLY A 1024 11.04 24.07 -6.76
N CYS A 1025 10.75 24.87 -7.78
CA CYS A 1025 9.43 25.39 -8.07
C CYS A 1025 9.20 25.51 -9.59
N ARG A 1026 8.09 26.09 -10.04
CA ARG A 1026 7.84 26.31 -11.47
C ARG A 1026 8.70 27.46 -11.97
N ARG A 1027 8.62 28.61 -11.32
CA ARG A 1027 9.29 29.84 -11.72
C ARG A 1027 9.74 30.65 -10.50
N SER A 1028 10.89 31.30 -10.64
CA SER A 1028 11.47 32.23 -9.68
C SER A 1028 10.60 33.46 -9.42
N ASP A 1029 9.84 33.89 -10.42
CA ASP A 1029 8.97 35.08 -10.39
C ASP A 1029 7.51 34.78 -10.02
N GLU A 1030 7.15 33.50 -9.87
CA GLU A 1030 5.76 33.07 -9.66
C GLU A 1030 5.55 32.35 -8.33
N ASP A 1031 6.27 31.25 -8.08
CA ASP A 1031 5.99 30.30 -6.99
C ASP A 1031 7.21 29.97 -6.12
N PHE A 1032 8.21 30.85 -6.10
CA PHE A 1032 9.40 30.74 -5.28
C PHE A 1032 9.12 31.14 -3.82
N LEU A 1033 8.81 30.13 -3.00
CA LEU A 1033 8.44 30.30 -1.60
C LEU A 1033 9.56 30.94 -0.78
N TYR A 1034 9.21 31.99 -0.03
CA TYR A 1034 10.10 32.71 0.90
C TYR A 1034 11.38 33.25 0.25
N SER A 1035 11.31 33.62 -1.03
CA SER A 1035 12.45 34.10 -1.83
C SER A 1035 13.20 35.27 -1.18
N ASP A 1036 12.49 36.11 -0.45
CA ASP A 1036 12.98 37.26 0.32
C ASP A 1036 13.80 36.87 1.57
N GLU A 1037 13.53 35.70 2.17
CA GLU A 1037 14.21 35.26 3.40
C GLU A 1037 15.56 34.59 3.13
N TRP A 1038 15.72 33.93 1.98
CA TRP A 1038 16.88 33.07 1.73
C TRP A 1038 18.21 33.81 1.69
N GLU A 1039 18.26 35.03 1.13
CA GLU A 1039 19.48 35.83 1.10
C GLU A 1039 19.89 36.29 2.50
N GLN A 1040 18.91 36.71 3.31
CA GLN A 1040 19.16 37.03 4.73
C GLN A 1040 19.73 35.82 5.47
N TYR A 1041 19.16 34.63 5.24
CA TYR A 1041 19.65 33.41 5.90
C TYR A 1041 21.07 33.02 5.49
N LYS A 1042 21.48 33.27 4.24
CA LYS A 1042 22.87 33.09 3.78
C LYS A 1042 23.84 34.01 4.53
N GLU A 1043 23.46 35.28 4.70
CA GLU A 1043 24.28 36.28 5.41
C GLU A 1043 24.42 35.95 6.90
N GLU A 1044 23.33 35.53 7.54
CA GLU A 1044 23.31 35.18 8.97
C GLU A 1044 24.14 33.93 9.28
N LEU A 1045 24.18 32.96 8.36
CA LEU A 1045 24.96 31.72 8.48
C LEU A 1045 26.40 31.85 7.93
N LYS A 1046 26.86 33.06 7.60
CA LYS A 1046 28.26 33.38 7.22
C LYS A 1046 28.83 32.42 6.16
N GLY A 1047 28.04 32.14 5.13
CA GLY A 1047 28.45 31.28 4.01
C GLY A 1047 28.41 29.77 4.30
N LYS A 1048 27.84 29.33 5.44
CA LYS A 1048 27.58 27.90 5.70
C LYS A 1048 26.31 27.38 5.04
N PHE A 1049 25.40 28.26 4.65
CA PHE A 1049 24.15 27.91 3.99
C PHE A 1049 24.25 28.09 2.48
N HIS A 1050 23.87 27.05 1.73
CA HIS A 1050 23.90 27.01 0.28
C HIS A 1050 22.52 26.62 -0.24
N LEU A 1051 21.94 27.48 -1.06
CA LEU A 1051 20.64 27.26 -1.70
C LEU A 1051 20.86 26.90 -3.17
N HIS A 1052 20.31 25.78 -3.59
CA HIS A 1052 20.29 25.28 -4.96
C HIS A 1052 18.83 25.29 -5.45
N THR A 1053 18.54 25.99 -6.55
CA THR A 1053 17.16 26.21 -7.02
C THR A 1053 16.89 25.65 -8.42
N ALA A 1054 15.90 24.77 -8.54
CA ALA A 1054 15.44 24.21 -9.81
C ALA A 1054 14.13 24.89 -10.25
N PHE A 1055 14.15 25.62 -11.37
CA PHE A 1055 12.97 26.31 -11.93
C PHE A 1055 12.44 25.56 -13.15
N SER A 1056 11.51 24.63 -12.91
CA SER A 1056 11.03 23.64 -13.89
C SER A 1056 10.28 24.23 -15.10
N ARG A 1057 9.96 25.52 -15.12
CA ARG A 1057 9.26 26.22 -16.21
C ARG A 1057 9.95 27.52 -16.64
N GLU A 1058 11.21 27.72 -16.26
CA GLU A 1058 12.02 28.87 -16.71
C GLU A 1058 13.23 28.44 -17.51
N LYS A 1059 13.97 27.45 -16.99
CA LYS A 1059 15.19 26.94 -17.60
C LYS A 1059 15.00 25.47 -17.93
N PHE A 1060 15.44 25.10 -19.12
CA PHE A 1060 15.36 23.74 -19.63
C PHE A 1060 16.77 23.25 -19.91
N LYS A 1061 16.96 21.94 -19.82
CA LYS A 1061 18.20 21.26 -20.20
C LYS A 1061 18.42 21.40 -21.72
N PRO A 1062 19.63 21.10 -22.23
CA PRO A 1062 19.92 21.16 -23.67
C PRO A 1062 18.99 20.31 -24.55
N ASP A 1063 18.42 19.23 -24.00
CA ASP A 1063 17.45 18.35 -24.68
C ASP A 1063 16.00 18.87 -24.63
N GLY A 1064 15.77 20.05 -24.05
CA GLY A 1064 14.46 20.66 -23.87
C GLY A 1064 13.67 20.14 -22.67
N SER A 1065 14.21 19.20 -21.89
CA SER A 1065 13.54 18.69 -20.69
C SER A 1065 13.65 19.66 -19.51
N LYS A 1066 12.74 19.52 -18.54
CA LYS A 1066 12.66 20.39 -17.36
C LYS A 1066 13.80 20.09 -16.39
N ILE A 1067 14.20 21.11 -15.62
CA ILE A 1067 15.15 20.97 -14.51
C ILE A 1067 14.38 20.74 -13.21
N TYR A 1068 14.79 19.72 -12.47
CA TYR A 1068 14.25 19.34 -11.17
C TYR A 1068 15.36 19.21 -10.12
N VAL A 1069 14.99 18.95 -8.86
CA VAL A 1069 15.96 18.92 -7.74
C VAL A 1069 16.98 17.80 -7.88
N GLN A 1070 16.61 16.65 -8.44
CA GLN A 1070 17.54 15.53 -8.70
C GLN A 1070 18.66 15.89 -9.68
N ASP A 1071 18.41 16.85 -10.57
CA ASP A 1071 19.44 17.33 -11.50
C ASP A 1071 20.50 18.14 -10.76
N LEU A 1072 20.06 19.01 -9.84
CA LEU A 1072 20.97 19.80 -9.01
C LEU A 1072 21.74 18.95 -8.00
N ILE A 1073 21.09 17.91 -7.47
CA ILE A 1073 21.73 16.91 -6.61
C ILE A 1073 22.83 16.19 -7.39
N TRP A 1074 22.57 15.82 -8.64
CA TRP A 1074 23.57 15.21 -9.51
C TRP A 1074 24.73 16.15 -9.83
N GLU A 1075 24.46 17.45 -10.02
CA GLU A 1075 25.48 18.46 -10.23
C GLU A 1075 26.42 18.61 -9.01
N ASP A 1076 25.88 18.58 -7.77
CA ASP A 1076 26.65 18.70 -6.52
C ASP A 1076 27.12 17.33 -5.97
N ARG A 1077 27.11 16.26 -6.79
CA ARG A 1077 27.29 14.87 -6.34
C ARG A 1077 28.58 14.58 -5.58
N GLU A 1078 29.70 15.16 -6.01
CA GLU A 1078 31.00 14.94 -5.36
C GLU A 1078 30.97 15.46 -3.92
N HIS A 1079 30.38 16.64 -3.72
CA HIS A 1079 30.21 17.22 -2.41
C HIS A 1079 29.23 16.41 -1.54
N ILE A 1080 28.10 15.97 -2.13
CA ILE A 1080 27.11 15.15 -1.44
C ILE A 1080 27.73 13.83 -0.97
N ALA A 1081 28.47 13.14 -1.84
CA ALA A 1081 29.18 11.92 -1.50
C ALA A 1081 30.17 12.15 -0.34
N GLN A 1082 30.99 13.21 -0.44
CA GLN A 1082 31.94 13.55 0.61
C GLN A 1082 31.24 13.84 1.95
N ALA A 1083 30.19 14.67 1.92
CA ALA A 1083 29.42 15.05 3.10
C ALA A 1083 28.82 13.82 3.79
N ILE A 1084 28.32 12.84 3.02
CA ILE A 1084 27.69 11.64 3.55
C ILE A 1084 28.73 10.63 4.07
N LEU A 1085 29.73 10.30 3.25
CA LEU A 1085 30.68 9.21 3.51
C LEU A 1085 31.75 9.61 4.54
N GLU A 1086 32.30 10.83 4.44
CA GLU A 1086 33.36 11.31 5.32
C GLU A 1086 32.80 12.21 6.43
N GLY A 1087 31.91 13.14 6.07
CA GLY A 1087 31.38 14.15 6.98
C GLY A 1087 30.32 13.65 7.96
N LYS A 1088 29.87 12.40 7.81
CA LYS A 1088 28.73 11.84 8.55
C LYS A 1088 27.47 12.72 8.45
N GLY A 1089 27.23 13.30 7.27
CA GLY A 1089 26.13 14.20 7.00
C GLY A 1089 24.74 13.56 7.08
N TYR A 1090 23.74 14.40 7.26
CA TYR A 1090 22.33 14.01 7.34
C TYR A 1090 21.61 14.48 6.08
N VAL A 1091 20.76 13.62 5.54
CA VAL A 1091 19.93 13.86 4.36
C VAL A 1091 18.47 13.88 4.79
N TYR A 1092 17.74 14.86 4.28
CA TYR A 1092 16.32 15.05 4.54
C TYR A 1092 15.58 15.24 3.23
N ILE A 1093 14.55 14.44 3.00
CA ILE A 1093 13.67 14.54 1.84
C ILE A 1093 12.28 14.92 2.33
N CYS A 1094 11.67 15.93 1.70
CA CYS A 1094 10.35 16.41 2.09
C CYS A 1094 9.52 16.81 0.87
N GLY A 1095 8.22 16.49 0.88
CA GLY A 1095 7.29 16.83 -0.20
C GLY A 1095 6.60 15.61 -0.81
N GLU A 1096 6.51 15.55 -2.13
CA GLU A 1096 5.70 14.55 -2.84
C GLU A 1096 6.32 13.14 -2.79
N ALA A 1097 5.55 12.17 -2.28
CA ALA A 1097 6.01 10.80 -2.05
C ALA A 1097 6.13 9.96 -3.34
N LYS A 1098 5.18 10.10 -4.27
CA LYS A 1098 5.00 9.15 -5.37
C LYS A 1098 6.10 9.18 -6.44
N ASN A 1099 6.64 10.35 -6.78
CA ASN A 1099 7.66 10.47 -7.82
C ASN A 1099 8.96 11.10 -7.30
N MET A 1100 8.86 12.25 -6.66
CA MET A 1100 10.00 13.09 -6.27
C MET A 1100 10.90 12.37 -5.26
N ALA A 1101 10.33 11.86 -4.18
CA ALA A 1101 11.11 11.18 -3.15
C ALA A 1101 11.89 9.98 -3.72
N LYS A 1102 11.21 9.13 -4.51
CA LYS A 1102 11.83 7.96 -5.15
C LYS A 1102 12.96 8.33 -6.09
N GLN A 1103 12.77 9.32 -6.97
CA GLN A 1103 13.81 9.80 -7.89
C GLN A 1103 15.01 10.39 -7.14
N VAL A 1104 14.78 11.03 -6.00
CA VAL A 1104 15.85 11.55 -5.14
C VAL A 1104 16.62 10.41 -4.48
N GLU A 1105 15.96 9.35 -4.02
CA GLU A 1105 16.67 8.19 -3.48
C GLU A 1105 17.48 7.44 -4.55
N GLU A 1106 16.93 7.28 -5.75
CA GLU A 1106 17.62 6.69 -6.89
C GLU A 1106 18.89 7.47 -7.26
N ILE A 1107 18.80 8.81 -7.32
CA ILE A 1107 19.99 9.63 -7.61
C ILE A 1107 21.01 9.57 -6.48
N LEU A 1108 20.59 9.52 -5.21
CA LEU A 1108 21.49 9.36 -4.07
C LEU A 1108 22.20 8.00 -4.11
N ALA A 1109 21.48 6.91 -4.41
CA ALA A 1109 22.06 5.59 -4.58
C ALA A 1109 23.13 5.61 -5.69
N LYS A 1110 22.84 6.26 -6.83
CA LYS A 1110 23.81 6.44 -7.90
C LYS A 1110 25.07 7.18 -7.44
N ILE A 1111 24.92 8.31 -6.76
CA ILE A 1111 26.03 9.12 -6.25
C ILE A 1111 26.91 8.33 -5.28
N LEU A 1112 26.29 7.61 -4.33
CA LEU A 1112 27.00 6.85 -3.31
C LEU A 1112 27.66 5.59 -3.89
N GLY A 1113 27.02 4.94 -4.86
CA GLY A 1113 27.59 3.83 -5.61
C GLY A 1113 28.87 4.27 -6.32
N GLU A 1114 28.81 5.34 -7.11
CA GLU A 1114 29.98 5.90 -7.82
C GLU A 1114 31.11 6.26 -6.85
N ALA A 1115 30.78 6.93 -5.74
CA ALA A 1115 31.78 7.35 -4.75
C ALA A 1115 32.45 6.17 -4.00
N LYS A 1116 31.78 5.02 -3.90
CA LYS A 1116 32.32 3.79 -3.32
C LYS A 1116 33.06 2.92 -4.34
N GLY A 1117 33.10 3.32 -5.61
CA GLY A 1117 33.66 2.52 -6.70
C GLY A 1117 32.77 1.34 -7.10
N GLY A 1118 31.47 1.42 -6.80
CA GLY A 1118 30.45 0.41 -7.07
C GLY A 1118 29.32 0.93 -7.97
N SER A 1119 28.19 0.22 -8.03
CA SER A 1119 26.98 0.68 -8.76
C SER A 1119 25.85 1.12 -7.84
N ALA A 1120 24.85 1.77 -8.43
CA ALA A 1120 23.68 2.27 -7.71
C ALA A 1120 22.89 1.12 -7.05
N GLU A 1121 22.79 -0.02 -7.72
CA GLU A 1121 21.90 -1.14 -7.33
C GLU A 1121 22.46 -1.99 -6.19
N VAL A 1122 23.77 -1.92 -5.95
CA VAL A 1122 24.45 -2.75 -4.95
C VAL A 1122 25.04 -1.86 -3.86
N GLU A 1123 26.16 -1.20 -4.13
CA GLU A 1123 26.85 -0.36 -3.14
C GLU A 1123 26.01 0.88 -2.80
N GLY A 1124 25.43 1.52 -3.81
CA GLY A 1124 24.56 2.68 -3.64
C GLY A 1124 23.34 2.38 -2.77
N ALA A 1125 22.57 1.36 -3.14
CA ALA A 1125 21.39 0.91 -2.42
C ALA A 1125 21.72 0.47 -0.98
N ALA A 1126 22.84 -0.22 -0.79
CA ALA A 1126 23.30 -0.60 0.55
C ALA A 1126 23.64 0.63 1.41
N GLU A 1127 24.28 1.66 0.86
CA GLU A 1127 24.58 2.90 1.60
C GLU A 1127 23.33 3.72 1.89
N VAL A 1128 22.39 3.84 0.94
CA VAL A 1128 21.09 4.51 1.18
C VAL A 1128 20.31 3.80 2.29
N LYS A 1129 20.23 2.46 2.24
CA LYS A 1129 19.63 1.65 3.29
C LYS A 1129 20.30 1.89 4.64
N LEU A 1130 21.62 1.89 4.69
CA LEU A 1130 22.39 2.15 5.92
C LEU A 1130 22.13 3.56 6.48
N LEU A 1131 21.89 4.56 5.62
CA LEU A 1131 21.50 5.90 6.06
C LEU A 1131 20.11 5.91 6.70
N LYS A 1132 19.13 5.19 6.13
CA LYS A 1132 17.79 5.05 6.73
C LYS A 1132 17.88 4.35 8.10
N GLU A 1133 18.57 3.20 8.17
CA GLU A 1133 18.75 2.42 9.40
C GLU A 1133 19.45 3.21 10.52
N ARG A 1134 20.34 4.14 10.16
CA ARG A 1134 21.06 5.00 11.11
C ARG A 1134 20.35 6.33 11.38
N SER A 1135 19.12 6.51 10.90
CA SER A 1135 18.37 7.77 10.98
C SER A 1135 19.18 8.98 10.50
N ARG A 1136 19.96 8.79 9.42
CA ARG A 1136 20.74 9.82 8.73
C ARG A 1136 20.19 10.16 7.36
N LEU A 1137 19.29 9.35 6.82
CA LEU A 1137 18.34 9.73 5.77
C LEU A 1137 16.95 9.68 6.38
N MET A 1138 16.25 10.82 6.39
CA MET A 1138 14.90 10.94 6.96
C MET A 1138 13.96 11.52 5.92
N LEU A 1139 12.72 11.03 5.91
CA LEU A 1139 11.67 11.42 4.98
C LEU A 1139 10.49 12.04 5.74
N ASP A 1140 9.96 13.14 5.20
CA ASP A 1140 8.67 13.74 5.57
C ASP A 1140 7.89 13.94 4.27
N VAL A 1141 7.28 12.85 3.78
CA VAL A 1141 6.66 12.81 2.44
C VAL A 1141 5.15 12.56 2.54
N TRP A 1142 4.40 13.13 1.62
CA TRP A 1142 2.93 13.04 1.54
C TRP A 1142 2.45 13.12 0.09
N SER A 1143 1.15 12.89 -0.12
CA SER A 1143 0.47 12.92 -1.43
C SER A 1143 -0.79 13.78 -1.42
#